data_AF-A0A671UP94-F1
#
_entry.id   AF-A0A671UP94-F1
#
_cell.length_a   1.000
_cell.length_b   1.000
_cell.length_c   1.000
_cell.angle_alpha   90.00
_cell.angle_beta   90.00
_cell.angle_gamma   90.00
#
_symmetry.space_group_name_H-M   'P 1'
#
loop_
_entity.id
_entity.type
_entity.pdbx_description
1 polymer ?
#
loop_
_entity_poly.entity_id
_entity_poly.type
_entity_poly.pdbx_seq_one_letter_code
_entity_poly.pdbx_strand_id
1 'polypeptide(L)'
;MSVPDYLQCAEDHQTVLVVVQPVGIVPEDQFFKIYKRIASVSQVSIRDSQRLLYIRYRHHYLPENNEWGDFQTHRKVVGLISITTCGPAKEWPQTAERFHGQKEVYSSTLYDSRLLVFGLQGEIAEQQRTDVAFYPSFEDCSDVEKRVEDFVESIFIVLESKRLDRATDKSGDKIPLLCVPFEKKDFVGLDTDSRHYKKRCQGRMRKHVGDLCLQAGMLQDALVHYHMAVELLRGVNDFLWLGAALEGLCSASVIFHYPGGTAGKTAGRKPSISQPADAGKRHRPGEHMILGALTANGISADTSTEIGRAKNCLSPEDIIEKYKEAISYYGKYKNAGVIELEACVKAVRVLAIQKRAREASEFLQNAVYINLGQLSEEEKIQRYSILSELYELIGFHRKSAFFKRVAAMQCVAPTIPEPGWRACYKLLLETLPGYSLSLDPKDFSKGTHRGWAAVQMRLLHELVYASRRMGNPGLSVRHLSFLLQTMLDFLSDQEKKEVTQSLENYTSKCPGGMEVITLPDGLKLPPVPFTKLPIWVQGDVCEVQLMVYNPMPYELRVENMGLLTSGVEFESLPAALSLPAESGLYPVTLVGVPRTAGNITVNGYHTSVFGVTSDCLLEGLAGVKSSGCLVEVIPSLPRLQLSTSLPRSAHTPQPMSKEELSSTVSVQLFNGETQQLTITLENIGSEQIETLELTSKIVNTKEKVFGEFLSWELEEASSHLPLKPGQAVTLAVSIKVKLDFSGQESLLQDLNDDGISVTGLPISSPLRQVLKPRSETKPVSSESGKAEYSHVKTLEAVLNFKYSGGPGKVEGYYRELSLGVHVDVEPSVFFTRVSTLPATSTRQCHLLLDIFNPTEHELTVSAKNNQDLVLHASECQR
;
A
#
# COMPACT_ATOMS: atom_id res chain seq x y z
N MET A 1 15.38 -25.10 -8.68
CA MET A 1 15.22 -23.67 -8.97
C MET A 1 14.55 -23.05 -7.77
N SER A 2 15.28 -22.18 -7.08
CA SER A 2 14.88 -21.53 -5.83
C SER A 2 14.22 -20.18 -6.08
N VAL A 3 14.85 -19.34 -6.92
CA VAL A 3 14.49 -17.92 -7.11
C VAL A 3 14.01 -17.65 -8.55
N PRO A 4 12.89 -16.91 -8.77
CA PRO A 4 12.49 -16.43 -10.09
C PRO A 4 13.40 -15.31 -10.64
N ASP A 5 13.77 -15.39 -11.93
CA ASP A 5 14.35 -14.26 -12.64
C ASP A 5 13.25 -13.34 -13.15
N TYR A 6 12.77 -12.47 -12.26
CA TYR A 6 11.77 -11.44 -12.56
C TYR A 6 12.13 -10.50 -13.72
N LEU A 7 13.41 -10.40 -14.11
CA LEU A 7 13.84 -9.61 -15.25
C LEU A 7 13.72 -10.38 -16.58
N GLN A 8 13.35 -11.66 -16.55
CA GLN A 8 13.33 -12.50 -17.76
C GLN A 8 12.20 -12.13 -18.73
N CYS A 9 12.55 -11.96 -20.01
CA CYS A 9 11.63 -11.64 -21.10
C CYS A 9 11.48 -12.81 -22.09
N ALA A 10 10.65 -12.61 -23.13
CA ALA A 10 10.55 -13.55 -24.24
C ALA A 10 11.86 -13.62 -25.05
N GLU A 11 12.53 -12.48 -25.24
CA GLU A 11 13.76 -12.41 -26.05
C GLU A 11 14.96 -13.07 -25.38
N ASP A 12 14.89 -13.37 -24.07
CA ASP A 12 15.94 -14.15 -23.42
C ASP A 12 16.01 -15.59 -23.99
N HIS A 13 14.92 -16.13 -24.55
CA HIS A 13 14.92 -17.47 -25.18
C HIS A 13 15.83 -17.58 -26.41
N GLN A 14 16.17 -16.46 -27.08
CA GLN A 14 17.21 -16.44 -28.15
C GLN A 14 18.62 -16.08 -27.64
N THR A 15 18.81 -15.91 -26.32
CA THR A 15 20.13 -15.55 -25.77
C THR A 15 20.94 -16.76 -25.32
N VAL A 16 22.26 -16.71 -25.50
CA VAL A 16 23.21 -17.54 -24.75
C VAL A 16 23.59 -16.86 -23.44
N LEU A 17 23.65 -17.65 -22.36
CA LEU A 17 23.98 -17.16 -21.02
C LEU A 17 25.49 -17.30 -20.75
N VAL A 18 26.12 -16.15 -20.45
CA VAL A 18 27.53 -16.06 -20.07
C VAL A 18 27.64 -15.54 -18.64
N VAL A 19 28.40 -16.25 -17.81
CA VAL A 19 28.73 -15.80 -16.45
C VAL A 19 30.05 -15.01 -16.49
N VAL A 20 30.10 -13.89 -15.77
CA VAL A 20 31.30 -13.05 -15.65
C VAL A 20 31.70 -12.94 -14.17
N GLN A 21 32.82 -13.51 -13.76
CA GLN A 21 33.20 -13.61 -12.33
C GLN A 21 34.58 -13.04 -12.04
N PRO A 22 34.81 -12.42 -10.86
CA PRO A 22 36.14 -12.13 -10.39
C PRO A 22 36.86 -13.42 -9.95
N VAL A 23 38.18 -13.49 -10.16
CA VAL A 23 39.10 -14.50 -9.64
C VAL A 23 40.15 -13.80 -8.78
N GLY A 24 40.26 -14.19 -7.52
CA GLY A 24 41.13 -13.51 -6.56
C GLY A 24 40.57 -12.15 -6.12
N ILE A 25 41.45 -11.22 -5.77
CA ILE A 25 41.09 -9.88 -5.28
C ILE A 25 41.02 -8.95 -6.50
N VAL A 26 39.82 -8.55 -6.91
CA VAL A 26 39.60 -7.55 -7.96
C VAL A 26 38.84 -6.37 -7.35
N PRO A 27 39.31 -5.11 -7.48
CA PRO A 27 38.56 -3.95 -7.04
C PRO A 27 37.18 -3.87 -7.72
N GLU A 28 36.12 -3.60 -6.95
CA GLU A 28 34.74 -3.67 -7.42
C GLU A 28 34.44 -2.66 -8.55
N ASP A 29 35.02 -1.46 -8.45
CA ASP A 29 34.94 -0.42 -9.47
C ASP A 29 35.57 -0.87 -10.80
N GLN A 30 36.73 -1.53 -10.74
CA GLN A 30 37.44 -2.05 -11.91
C GLN A 30 36.75 -3.30 -12.49
N PHE A 31 36.23 -4.18 -11.64
CA PHE A 31 35.39 -5.30 -12.08
C PHE A 31 34.16 -4.79 -12.85
N PHE A 32 33.41 -3.83 -12.30
CA PHE A 32 32.24 -3.29 -12.98
C PHE A 32 32.57 -2.40 -14.18
N LYS A 33 33.77 -1.80 -14.26
CA LYS A 33 34.28 -1.13 -15.47
C LYS A 33 34.47 -2.13 -16.61
N ILE A 34 35.17 -3.24 -16.37
CA ILE A 34 35.39 -4.28 -17.40
C ILE A 34 34.10 -5.04 -17.71
N TYR A 35 33.25 -5.33 -16.71
CA TYR A 35 31.94 -5.95 -16.91
C TYR A 35 31.05 -5.13 -17.86
N LYS A 36 31.06 -3.79 -17.77
CA LYS A 36 30.31 -2.91 -18.69
C LYS A 36 30.82 -3.01 -20.13
N ARG A 37 32.12 -3.18 -20.35
CA ARG A 37 32.74 -3.38 -21.67
C ARG A 37 32.42 -4.76 -22.26
N ILE A 38 32.53 -5.82 -21.46
CA ILE A 38 32.06 -7.16 -21.86
C ILE A 38 30.56 -7.12 -22.22
N ALA A 39 29.75 -6.50 -21.37
CA ALA A 39 28.29 -6.44 -21.55
C ALA A 39 27.81 -5.49 -22.67
N SER A 40 28.69 -4.68 -23.27
CA SER A 40 28.33 -3.93 -24.49
C SER A 40 28.30 -4.81 -25.74
N VAL A 41 29.03 -5.93 -25.74
CA VAL A 41 28.99 -6.95 -26.80
C VAL A 41 27.76 -7.86 -26.61
N SER A 42 26.57 -7.26 -26.59
CA SER A 42 25.30 -7.97 -26.32
C SER A 42 24.72 -8.71 -27.53
N GLN A 43 25.30 -8.51 -28.71
CA GLN A 43 24.99 -9.23 -29.95
C GLN A 43 26.25 -9.30 -30.82
N VAL A 44 26.44 -10.40 -31.56
CA VAL A 44 27.54 -10.57 -32.52
C VAL A 44 26.98 -11.09 -33.84
N SER A 45 27.44 -10.53 -34.96
CA SER A 45 27.08 -11.02 -36.29
C SER A 45 28.04 -12.12 -36.72
N ILE A 46 27.52 -13.33 -36.87
CA ILE A 46 28.30 -14.50 -37.23
C ILE A 46 28.67 -14.43 -38.70
N ARG A 47 29.99 -14.37 -38.95
CA ARG A 47 30.62 -14.39 -40.27
C ARG A 47 30.11 -15.60 -41.08
N ASP A 48 30.10 -15.47 -42.40
CA ASP A 48 29.61 -16.45 -43.39
C ASP A 48 28.11 -16.81 -43.34
N SER A 49 27.35 -16.50 -42.28
CA SER A 49 25.93 -16.91 -42.17
C SER A 49 24.90 -15.78 -42.01
N GLN A 50 25.33 -14.52 -41.82
CA GLN A 50 24.47 -13.35 -41.56
C GLN A 50 23.55 -13.48 -40.33
N ARG A 51 23.77 -14.48 -39.47
CA ARG A 51 23.00 -14.70 -38.24
C ARG A 51 23.49 -13.80 -37.12
N LEU A 52 22.59 -13.35 -36.24
CA LEU A 52 22.92 -12.65 -35.01
C LEU A 52 22.84 -13.64 -33.84
N LEU A 53 23.92 -13.76 -33.07
CA LEU A 53 23.90 -14.42 -31.76
C LEU A 53 23.71 -13.36 -30.68
N TYR A 54 22.73 -13.53 -29.80
CA TYR A 54 22.44 -12.61 -28.69
C TYR A 54 23.00 -13.13 -27.37
N ILE A 55 23.55 -12.24 -26.54
CA ILE A 55 24.28 -12.64 -25.33
C ILE A 55 23.71 -11.96 -24.09
N ARG A 56 23.54 -12.76 -23.04
CA ARG A 56 23.07 -12.35 -21.72
C ARG A 56 24.18 -12.58 -20.71
N TYR A 57 24.86 -11.51 -20.29
CA TYR A 57 25.88 -11.55 -19.26
C TYR A 57 25.27 -11.45 -17.86
N ARG A 58 25.74 -12.26 -16.91
CA ARG A 58 25.39 -12.18 -15.48
C ARG A 58 26.66 -12.27 -14.63
N HIS A 59 26.84 -11.34 -13.69
CA HIS A 59 27.91 -11.41 -12.69
C HIS A 59 27.52 -12.18 -11.43
N HIS A 60 26.21 -12.39 -11.21
CA HIS A 60 25.67 -13.24 -10.16
C HIS A 60 24.69 -14.24 -10.77
N TYR A 61 24.93 -15.54 -10.57
CA TYR A 61 24.09 -16.62 -11.06
C TYR A 61 24.28 -17.90 -10.23
N LEU A 62 23.18 -18.49 -9.75
CA LEU A 62 23.21 -19.72 -8.94
C LEU A 62 23.45 -20.96 -9.83
N PRO A 63 24.50 -21.77 -9.61
CA PRO A 63 24.78 -22.95 -10.43
C PRO A 63 23.64 -23.98 -10.49
N GLU A 64 22.81 -24.08 -9.45
CA GLU A 64 21.63 -24.96 -9.42
C GLU A 64 20.65 -24.72 -10.58
N ASN A 65 20.62 -23.51 -11.14
CA ASN A 65 19.75 -23.19 -12.27
C ASN A 65 20.19 -23.87 -13.58
N ASN A 66 21.47 -24.27 -13.69
CA ASN A 66 21.95 -25.08 -14.83
C ASN A 66 21.27 -26.45 -14.92
N GLU A 67 20.79 -27.02 -13.80
CA GLU A 67 20.07 -28.30 -13.86
C GLU A 67 18.74 -28.20 -14.64
N TRP A 68 18.23 -26.99 -14.87
CA TRP A 68 17.06 -26.72 -15.70
C TRP A 68 17.43 -26.35 -17.15
N GLY A 69 18.72 -26.30 -17.47
CA GLY A 69 19.25 -25.89 -18.77
C GLY A 69 18.91 -26.83 -19.93
N ASP A 70 18.49 -28.08 -19.69
CA ASP A 70 17.98 -28.96 -20.75
C ASP A 70 16.48 -28.79 -21.02
N PHE A 71 15.76 -28.12 -20.11
CA PHE A 71 14.33 -27.77 -20.22
C PHE A 71 14.12 -26.34 -20.75
N GLN A 72 15.03 -25.42 -20.40
CA GLN A 72 15.10 -24.04 -20.90
C GLN A 72 16.58 -23.68 -21.15
N THR A 73 17.05 -23.82 -22.38
CA THR A 73 18.49 -23.66 -22.72
C THR A 73 19.04 -22.25 -22.50
N HIS A 74 18.18 -21.22 -22.48
CA HIS A 74 18.56 -19.85 -22.11
C HIS A 74 18.97 -19.71 -20.62
N ARG A 75 18.75 -20.73 -19.78
CA ARG A 75 19.28 -20.83 -18.40
C ARG A 75 20.61 -21.57 -18.32
N LYS A 76 21.06 -22.17 -19.42
CA LYS A 76 22.28 -22.98 -19.44
C LYS A 76 23.49 -22.06 -19.57
N VAL A 77 24.32 -21.98 -18.53
CA VAL A 77 25.61 -21.25 -18.61
C VAL A 77 26.50 -21.97 -19.62
N VAL A 78 26.70 -21.35 -20.78
CA VAL A 78 27.53 -21.90 -21.88
C VAL A 78 28.85 -21.14 -22.03
N GLY A 79 29.00 -19.98 -21.41
CA GLY A 79 30.27 -19.24 -21.38
C GLY A 79 30.65 -18.78 -19.97
N LEU A 80 31.96 -18.76 -19.70
CA LEU A 80 32.55 -18.17 -18.49
C LEU A 80 33.63 -17.17 -18.89
N ILE A 81 33.52 -15.93 -18.44
CA ILE A 81 34.59 -14.93 -18.51
C ILE A 81 35.04 -14.60 -17.08
N SER A 82 36.25 -15.02 -16.71
CA SER A 82 36.85 -14.68 -15.43
C SER A 82 37.71 -13.42 -15.56
N ILE A 83 37.66 -12.53 -14.57
CA ILE A 83 38.47 -11.29 -14.50
C ILE A 83 39.39 -11.41 -13.29
N THR A 84 40.68 -11.13 -13.43
CA THR A 84 41.64 -11.25 -12.31
C THR A 84 42.72 -10.17 -12.35
N THR A 85 43.26 -9.80 -11.19
CA THR A 85 44.54 -9.08 -11.12
C THR A 85 45.65 -10.04 -10.70
N CYS A 86 46.78 -10.00 -11.40
CA CYS A 86 47.96 -10.78 -11.05
C CYS A 86 49.19 -9.97 -11.44
N GLY A 87 49.90 -9.37 -10.47
CA GLY A 87 51.12 -8.60 -10.73
C GLY A 87 52.37 -9.48 -10.75
N PRO A 88 52.68 -10.20 -9.65
CA PRO A 88 53.88 -11.02 -9.59
C PRO A 88 53.75 -12.35 -10.35
N ALA A 89 54.71 -12.66 -11.22
CA ALA A 89 54.78 -13.94 -11.96
C ALA A 89 54.68 -15.19 -11.08
N LYS A 90 55.18 -15.13 -9.83
CA LYS A 90 55.07 -16.19 -8.80
C LYS A 90 53.62 -16.54 -8.40
N GLU A 91 52.66 -15.64 -8.61
CA GLU A 91 51.24 -15.83 -8.24
C GLU A 91 50.41 -16.38 -9.41
N TRP A 92 50.97 -16.42 -10.62
CA TRP A 92 50.30 -16.95 -11.81
C TRP A 92 49.80 -18.40 -11.68
N PRO A 93 50.57 -19.37 -11.12
CA PRO A 93 50.09 -20.75 -10.99
C PRO A 93 48.82 -20.86 -10.14
N GLN A 94 48.77 -20.14 -9.00
CA GLN A 94 47.59 -20.11 -8.13
C GLN A 94 46.41 -19.39 -8.77
N THR A 95 46.66 -18.36 -9.59
CA THR A 95 45.61 -17.67 -10.35
C THR A 95 45.01 -18.57 -11.43
N ALA A 96 45.85 -19.34 -12.14
CA ALA A 96 45.40 -20.32 -13.14
C ALA A 96 44.62 -21.49 -12.50
N GLU A 97 45.07 -21.99 -11.34
CA GLU A 97 44.37 -23.01 -10.55
C GLU A 97 42.97 -22.54 -10.11
N ARG A 98 42.86 -21.30 -9.57
CA ARG A 98 41.56 -20.71 -9.20
C ARG A 98 40.63 -20.54 -10.41
N PHE A 99 41.16 -20.19 -11.58
CA PHE A 99 40.37 -20.14 -12.82
C PHE A 99 39.89 -21.54 -13.23
N HIS A 100 40.73 -22.57 -13.10
CA HIS A 100 40.33 -23.96 -13.37
C HIS A 100 39.16 -24.39 -12.46
N GLY A 101 39.24 -24.11 -11.16
CA GLY A 101 38.14 -24.38 -10.22
C GLY A 101 36.83 -23.66 -10.57
N GLN A 102 36.87 -22.44 -11.13
CA GLN A 102 35.66 -21.79 -11.67
C GLN A 102 35.13 -22.47 -12.94
N LYS A 103 35.99 -23.00 -13.82
CA LYS A 103 35.53 -23.81 -14.97
C LYS A 103 34.82 -25.09 -14.52
N GLU A 104 35.34 -25.77 -13.49
CA GLU A 104 34.77 -27.03 -12.97
C GLU A 104 33.31 -26.87 -12.52
N VAL A 105 32.96 -25.78 -11.85
CA VAL A 105 31.59 -25.46 -11.39
C VAL A 105 30.55 -25.47 -12.53
N TYR A 106 30.97 -25.11 -13.76
CA TYR A 106 30.09 -25.05 -14.93
C TYR A 106 30.41 -26.11 -16.00
N SER A 107 31.36 -27.00 -15.74
CA SER A 107 31.95 -27.96 -16.71
C SER A 107 30.95 -28.83 -17.47
N SER A 108 29.81 -29.18 -16.86
CA SER A 108 28.75 -29.99 -17.48
C SER A 108 27.92 -29.25 -18.54
N THR A 109 28.03 -27.92 -18.62
CA THR A 109 27.25 -27.07 -19.53
C THR A 109 28.08 -26.10 -20.37
N LEU A 110 29.30 -25.80 -19.93
CA LEU A 110 30.22 -24.85 -20.54
C LEU A 110 30.63 -25.25 -21.97
N TYR A 111 30.61 -24.30 -22.90
CA TYR A 111 31.06 -24.47 -24.29
C TYR A 111 32.46 -23.89 -24.49
N ASP A 112 32.75 -22.74 -23.86
CA ASP A 112 34.09 -22.13 -23.86
C ASP A 112 34.30 -21.24 -22.62
N SER A 113 35.55 -20.85 -22.34
CA SER A 113 35.94 -19.98 -21.21
C SER A 113 37.11 -19.04 -21.55
N ARG A 114 37.13 -17.85 -20.95
CA ARG A 114 38.24 -16.88 -21.06
C ARG A 114 38.63 -16.33 -19.69
N LEU A 115 39.92 -16.10 -19.46
CA LEU A 115 40.45 -15.34 -18.34
C LEU A 115 41.06 -14.02 -18.84
N LEU A 116 40.62 -12.91 -18.27
CA LEU A 116 41.17 -11.58 -18.51
C LEU A 116 42.07 -11.22 -17.31
N VAL A 117 43.39 -11.17 -17.55
CA VAL A 117 44.42 -11.00 -16.52
C VAL A 117 44.98 -9.59 -16.60
N PHE A 118 44.88 -8.84 -15.50
CA PHE A 118 45.33 -7.46 -15.42
C PHE A 118 46.57 -7.32 -14.54
N GLY A 119 47.60 -6.64 -15.04
CA GLY A 119 48.83 -6.28 -14.32
C GLY A 119 50.02 -7.25 -14.49
N LEU A 120 49.86 -8.37 -15.22
CA LEU A 120 50.95 -9.34 -15.42
C LEU A 120 51.82 -8.95 -16.62
N GLN A 121 53.15 -9.01 -16.46
CA GLN A 121 54.12 -8.64 -17.49
C GLN A 121 55.31 -9.61 -17.53
N GLY A 122 56.07 -9.60 -18.63
CA GLY A 122 57.20 -10.51 -18.91
C GLY A 122 56.77 -11.84 -19.55
N GLU A 123 57.70 -12.79 -19.63
CA GLU A 123 57.61 -14.03 -20.41
C GLU A 123 56.29 -14.81 -20.30
N ILE A 124 55.63 -14.79 -19.13
CA ILE A 124 54.34 -15.47 -18.91
C ILE A 124 53.21 -14.81 -19.70
N ALA A 125 53.20 -13.47 -19.78
CA ALA A 125 52.19 -12.70 -20.49
C ALA A 125 52.40 -12.70 -22.02
N GLU A 126 53.63 -12.95 -22.46
CA GLU A 126 54.01 -13.08 -23.88
C GLU A 126 53.62 -14.45 -24.48
N GLN A 127 53.30 -15.45 -23.64
CA GLN A 127 52.81 -16.75 -24.10
C GLN A 127 51.42 -16.64 -24.75
N GLN A 128 51.35 -16.92 -26.05
CA GLN A 128 50.07 -17.03 -26.74
C GLN A 128 49.23 -18.17 -26.16
N ARG A 129 48.07 -17.82 -25.61
CA ARG A 129 47.05 -18.72 -25.06
C ARG A 129 45.71 -18.33 -25.68
N THR A 130 44.86 -19.32 -25.97
CA THR A 130 43.52 -19.08 -26.54
C THR A 130 42.48 -18.79 -25.47
N ASP A 131 42.65 -19.34 -24.25
CA ASP A 131 41.72 -19.17 -23.13
C ASP A 131 42.13 -18.08 -22.12
N VAL A 132 43.23 -17.35 -22.37
CA VAL A 132 43.74 -16.27 -21.50
C VAL A 132 44.13 -15.06 -22.35
N ALA A 133 43.74 -13.86 -21.92
CA ALA A 133 44.24 -12.59 -22.42
C ALA A 133 44.91 -11.80 -21.28
N PHE A 134 46.10 -11.27 -21.53
CA PHE A 134 46.88 -10.48 -20.57
C PHE A 134 46.85 -9.00 -20.95
N TYR A 135 46.69 -8.13 -19.95
CA TYR A 135 46.59 -6.68 -20.10
C TYR A 135 47.52 -5.96 -19.09
N PRO A 136 48.30 -4.94 -19.50
CA PRO A 136 49.14 -4.18 -18.59
C PRO A 136 48.36 -3.48 -17.47
N SER A 137 47.13 -3.01 -17.72
CA SER A 137 46.26 -2.38 -16.71
C SER A 137 44.78 -2.37 -17.13
N PHE A 138 43.89 -1.96 -16.21
CA PHE A 138 42.46 -1.77 -16.51
C PHE A 138 42.15 -0.58 -17.43
N GLU A 139 43.15 0.29 -17.70
CA GLU A 139 43.07 1.33 -18.73
C GLU A 139 43.58 0.80 -20.08
N ASP A 140 44.71 0.08 -20.04
CA ASP A 140 45.40 -0.43 -21.23
C ASP A 140 44.90 -1.83 -21.62
N CYS A 141 43.69 -1.86 -22.17
CA CYS A 141 43.01 -3.08 -22.61
C CYS A 141 42.05 -2.79 -23.77
N SER A 142 42.56 -2.21 -24.86
CA SER A 142 41.74 -1.67 -25.97
C SER A 142 41.00 -2.72 -26.81
N ASP A 143 41.46 -3.99 -26.86
CA ASP A 143 40.85 -5.06 -27.65
C ASP A 143 39.88 -5.97 -26.87
N VAL A 144 39.51 -5.63 -25.62
CA VAL A 144 38.59 -6.44 -24.77
C VAL A 144 37.29 -6.80 -25.48
N GLU A 145 36.60 -5.84 -26.11
CA GLU A 145 35.36 -6.11 -26.84
C GLU A 145 35.57 -7.11 -27.97
N LYS A 146 36.66 -6.97 -28.73
CA LYS A 146 37.03 -7.91 -29.80
C LYS A 146 37.35 -9.31 -29.25
N ARG A 147 38.04 -9.42 -28.11
CA ARG A 147 38.27 -10.73 -27.44
C ARG A 147 36.99 -11.38 -26.95
N VAL A 148 35.96 -10.58 -26.65
CA VAL A 148 34.62 -11.06 -26.34
C VAL A 148 33.87 -11.48 -27.62
N GLU A 149 34.01 -10.76 -28.73
CA GLU A 149 33.48 -11.17 -30.05
C GLU A 149 34.08 -12.52 -30.49
N ASP A 150 35.41 -12.66 -30.48
CA ASP A 150 36.12 -13.90 -30.83
C ASP A 150 35.72 -15.09 -29.92
N PHE A 151 35.33 -14.82 -28.66
CA PHE A 151 34.80 -15.81 -27.70
C PHE A 151 33.31 -16.14 -27.90
N VAL A 152 32.52 -15.19 -28.37
CA VAL A 152 31.12 -15.44 -28.75
C VAL A 152 31.04 -16.25 -30.04
N GLU A 153 31.98 -16.06 -30.98
CA GLU A 153 32.12 -16.90 -32.18
C GLU A 153 32.51 -18.34 -31.84
N SER A 154 33.39 -18.60 -30.87
CA SER A 154 33.70 -19.96 -30.44
C SER A 154 32.53 -20.64 -29.70
N ILE A 155 31.78 -19.91 -28.87
CA ILE A 155 30.50 -20.40 -28.31
C ILE A 155 29.52 -20.75 -29.43
N PHE A 156 29.42 -19.93 -30.48
CA PHE A 156 28.55 -20.17 -31.62
C PHE A 156 28.89 -21.48 -32.36
N ILE A 157 30.17 -21.75 -32.62
CA ILE A 157 30.62 -22.98 -33.29
C ILE A 157 30.17 -24.22 -32.51
N VAL A 158 30.33 -24.20 -31.18
CA VAL A 158 29.92 -25.31 -30.30
C VAL A 158 28.39 -25.43 -30.22
N LEU A 159 27.66 -24.32 -30.21
CA LEU A 159 26.20 -24.28 -30.27
C LEU A 159 25.65 -24.90 -31.56
N GLU A 160 26.19 -24.49 -32.71
CA GLU A 160 25.77 -24.96 -34.02
C GLU A 160 26.07 -26.46 -34.21
N SER A 161 27.23 -26.95 -33.74
CA SER A 161 27.53 -28.39 -33.70
C SER A 161 26.46 -29.14 -32.89
N LYS A 162 26.23 -28.76 -31.63
CA LYS A 162 25.26 -29.44 -30.74
C LYS A 162 23.83 -29.36 -31.25
N ARG A 163 23.48 -28.30 -32.00
CA ARG A 163 22.20 -28.15 -32.71
C ARG A 163 22.09 -29.16 -33.85
N LEU A 164 23.11 -29.27 -34.70
CA LEU A 164 23.15 -30.22 -35.81
C LEU A 164 23.12 -31.68 -35.33
N ASP A 165 23.95 -32.03 -34.34
CA ASP A 165 24.01 -33.37 -33.74
C ASP A 165 22.61 -33.84 -33.31
N ARG A 166 21.89 -33.01 -32.55
CA ARG A 166 20.54 -33.30 -32.02
C ARG A 166 19.42 -33.18 -33.07
N ALA A 167 19.61 -32.40 -34.13
CA ALA A 167 18.62 -32.24 -35.19
C ALA A 167 18.64 -33.39 -36.21
N THR A 168 19.84 -33.91 -36.51
CA THR A 168 20.10 -34.92 -37.55
C THR A 168 20.07 -36.36 -37.05
N ASP A 169 19.84 -36.59 -35.74
CA ASP A 169 19.87 -37.91 -35.11
C ASP A 169 18.90 -38.91 -35.76
N LYS A 170 19.49 -39.69 -36.68
CA LYS A 170 18.92 -40.82 -37.42
C LYS A 170 19.67 -42.12 -37.08
N SER A 171 20.49 -42.07 -36.04
CA SER A 171 21.28 -43.17 -35.51
C SER A 171 20.36 -44.31 -35.07
N GLY A 172 20.88 -45.53 -34.96
CA GLY A 172 20.14 -46.66 -34.38
C GLY A 172 19.93 -46.55 -32.85
N ASP A 173 20.40 -45.47 -32.24
CA ASP A 173 20.46 -45.28 -30.80
C ASP A 173 19.13 -44.81 -30.17
N LYS A 174 18.98 -45.09 -28.88
CA LYS A 174 17.81 -44.64 -28.11
C LYS A 174 17.97 -43.14 -27.77
N ILE A 175 17.17 -42.29 -28.43
CA ILE A 175 17.07 -40.85 -28.14
C ILE A 175 17.02 -40.62 -26.61
N PRO A 176 17.96 -39.85 -26.03
CA PRO A 176 18.05 -39.70 -24.59
C PRO A 176 16.86 -38.93 -24.01
N LEU A 177 16.34 -39.40 -22.88
CA LEU A 177 15.27 -38.72 -22.16
C LEU A 177 15.84 -37.51 -21.41
N LEU A 178 15.52 -36.30 -21.87
CA LEU A 178 15.76 -35.06 -21.13
C LEU A 178 14.77 -34.96 -19.96
N CYS A 179 15.23 -34.54 -18.78
CA CYS A 179 14.44 -34.46 -17.54
C CYS A 179 14.71 -33.16 -16.78
N VAL A 180 13.70 -32.60 -16.12
CA VAL A 180 13.94 -31.60 -15.05
C VAL A 180 14.39 -32.29 -13.75
N PRO A 181 14.96 -31.58 -12.77
CA PRO A 181 15.64 -32.22 -11.63
C PRO A 181 14.76 -33.11 -10.75
N PHE A 182 13.47 -32.77 -10.61
CA PHE A 182 12.54 -33.59 -9.81
C PHE A 182 12.08 -34.85 -10.53
N GLU A 183 11.96 -34.83 -11.87
CA GLU A 183 11.55 -36.00 -12.68
C GLU A 183 12.55 -37.16 -12.64
N LYS A 184 13.81 -36.89 -12.26
CA LYS A 184 14.90 -37.90 -12.24
C LYS A 184 14.56 -39.16 -11.42
N LYS A 185 13.63 -39.08 -10.46
CA LYS A 185 13.17 -40.20 -9.63
C LYS A 185 11.94 -40.93 -10.21
N ASP A 186 11.09 -40.21 -10.95
CA ASP A 186 9.78 -40.69 -11.40
C ASP A 186 9.86 -41.67 -12.58
N PHE A 187 11.04 -41.81 -13.18
CA PHE A 187 11.30 -42.62 -14.38
C PHE A 187 12.15 -43.88 -14.12
N VAL A 188 12.47 -44.19 -12.86
CA VAL A 188 13.15 -45.43 -12.48
C VAL A 188 12.22 -46.62 -12.73
N GLY A 189 12.67 -47.60 -13.54
CA GLY A 189 11.91 -48.81 -13.84
C GLY A 189 10.89 -48.70 -14.97
N LEU A 190 10.89 -47.61 -15.76
CA LEU A 190 10.02 -47.49 -16.94
C LEU A 190 10.45 -48.41 -18.10
N ASP A 191 9.46 -48.90 -18.86
CA ASP A 191 9.68 -49.53 -20.16
C ASP A 191 10.17 -48.50 -21.20
N THR A 192 11.49 -48.46 -21.39
CA THR A 192 12.17 -47.61 -22.38
C THR A 192 11.87 -47.98 -23.84
N ASP A 193 11.33 -49.18 -24.08
CA ASP A 193 11.03 -49.66 -25.43
C ASP A 193 9.59 -49.42 -25.87
N SER A 194 8.70 -49.07 -24.93
CA SER A 194 7.33 -48.64 -25.22
C SER A 194 7.27 -47.49 -26.25
N ARG A 195 6.25 -47.55 -27.13
CA ARG A 195 5.95 -46.48 -28.10
C ARG A 195 5.71 -45.14 -27.40
N HIS A 196 5.16 -45.15 -26.18
CA HIS A 196 4.88 -43.96 -25.39
C HIS A 196 6.16 -43.29 -24.87
N TYR A 197 7.12 -44.08 -24.34
CA TYR A 197 8.43 -43.57 -23.92
C TYR A 197 9.21 -42.99 -25.10
N LYS A 198 9.29 -43.73 -26.22
CA LYS A 198 10.00 -43.29 -27.44
C LYS A 198 9.42 -41.97 -28.00
N LYS A 199 8.08 -41.84 -28.04
CA LYS A 199 7.40 -40.61 -28.47
C LYS A 199 7.63 -39.45 -27.48
N ARG A 200 7.72 -39.71 -26.17
CA ARG A 200 8.13 -38.72 -25.16
C ARG A 200 9.55 -38.19 -25.42
N CYS A 201 10.54 -39.08 -25.54
CA CYS A 201 11.93 -38.68 -25.80
C CYS A 201 12.04 -37.83 -27.08
N GLN A 202 11.38 -38.26 -28.16
CA GLN A 202 11.33 -37.52 -29.42
C GLN A 202 10.69 -36.12 -29.25
N GLY A 203 9.59 -36.00 -28.50
CA GLY A 203 8.94 -34.71 -28.22
C GLY A 203 9.82 -33.76 -27.41
N ARG A 204 10.45 -34.25 -26.34
CA ARG A 204 11.38 -33.46 -25.50
C ARG A 204 12.61 -33.02 -26.28
N MET A 205 13.18 -33.91 -27.11
CA MET A 205 14.30 -33.58 -27.98
C MET A 205 13.91 -32.54 -29.04
N ARG A 206 12.73 -32.66 -29.69
CA ARG A 206 12.25 -31.63 -30.64
C ARG A 206 12.09 -30.26 -29.96
N LYS A 207 11.58 -30.20 -28.72
CA LYS A 207 11.53 -28.94 -27.95
C LYS A 207 12.92 -28.33 -27.79
N HIS A 208 13.88 -29.14 -27.33
CA HIS A 208 15.25 -28.69 -27.07
C HIS A 208 15.98 -28.27 -28.36
N VAL A 209 15.80 -28.98 -29.47
CA VAL A 209 16.34 -28.55 -30.78
C VAL A 209 15.69 -27.23 -31.24
N GLY A 210 14.41 -27.02 -30.94
CA GLY A 210 13.74 -25.72 -31.14
C GLY A 210 14.43 -24.59 -30.39
N ASP A 211 14.77 -24.79 -29.11
CA ASP A 211 15.52 -23.81 -28.32
C ASP A 211 16.92 -23.52 -28.90
N LEU A 212 17.66 -24.57 -29.28
CA LEU A 212 19.00 -24.42 -29.88
C LEU A 212 18.93 -23.71 -31.24
N CYS A 213 17.89 -23.96 -32.06
CA CYS A 213 17.65 -23.19 -33.28
C CYS A 213 17.36 -21.72 -32.97
N LEU A 214 16.57 -21.42 -31.93
CA LEU A 214 16.24 -20.05 -31.55
C LEU A 214 17.48 -19.28 -31.06
N GLN A 215 18.32 -19.90 -30.22
CA GLN A 215 19.60 -19.34 -29.77
C GLN A 215 20.60 -19.19 -30.93
N ALA A 216 20.60 -20.10 -31.90
CA ALA A 216 21.44 -20.02 -33.10
C ALA A 216 20.89 -19.09 -34.21
N GLY A 217 19.91 -18.24 -33.91
CA GLY A 217 19.33 -17.26 -34.84
C GLY A 217 18.40 -17.84 -35.92
N MET A 218 18.04 -19.12 -35.84
CA MET A 218 17.23 -19.85 -36.82
C MET A 218 15.74 -19.87 -36.45
N LEU A 219 15.14 -18.68 -36.40
CA LEU A 219 13.78 -18.45 -35.90
C LEU A 219 12.70 -19.33 -36.56
N GLN A 220 12.79 -19.56 -37.87
CA GLN A 220 11.82 -20.36 -38.62
C GLN A 220 11.88 -21.85 -38.26
N ASP A 221 13.09 -22.41 -38.14
CA ASP A 221 13.30 -23.81 -37.75
C ASP A 221 12.92 -24.04 -36.28
N ALA A 222 13.12 -23.03 -35.42
CA ALA A 222 12.63 -23.05 -34.05
C ALA A 222 11.10 -23.18 -33.99
N LEU A 223 10.35 -22.35 -34.74
CA LEU A 223 8.89 -22.44 -34.84
C LEU A 223 8.43 -23.83 -35.31
N VAL A 224 9.06 -24.38 -36.35
CA VAL A 224 8.77 -25.75 -36.84
C VAL A 224 8.97 -26.79 -35.75
N HIS A 225 10.13 -26.77 -35.07
CA HIS A 225 10.45 -27.75 -34.05
C HIS A 225 9.58 -27.62 -32.79
N TYR A 226 9.13 -26.42 -32.42
CA TYR A 226 8.17 -26.24 -31.35
C TYR A 226 6.78 -26.81 -31.69
N HIS A 227 6.26 -26.60 -32.90
CA HIS A 227 5.01 -27.25 -33.33
C HIS A 227 5.12 -28.78 -33.30
N MET A 228 6.19 -29.34 -33.85
CA MET A 228 6.46 -30.79 -33.77
C MET A 228 6.50 -31.30 -32.32
N ALA A 229 7.16 -30.56 -31.42
CA ALA A 229 7.21 -30.90 -30.00
C ALA A 229 5.82 -30.85 -29.36
N VAL A 230 5.03 -29.82 -29.63
CA VAL A 230 3.66 -29.65 -29.14
C VAL A 230 2.75 -30.81 -29.55
N GLU A 231 2.80 -31.26 -30.81
CA GLU A 231 2.04 -32.43 -31.28
C GLU A 231 2.48 -33.74 -30.59
N LEU A 232 3.79 -33.97 -30.51
CA LEU A 232 4.35 -35.18 -29.91
C LEU A 232 4.03 -35.26 -28.42
N LEU A 233 4.26 -34.19 -27.67
CA LEU A 233 4.12 -34.12 -26.21
C LEU A 233 2.66 -34.12 -25.76
N ARG A 234 1.76 -33.39 -26.46
CA ARG A 234 0.31 -33.46 -26.22
C ARG A 234 -0.21 -34.89 -26.43
N GLY A 235 0.26 -35.55 -27.49
CA GLY A 235 -0.07 -36.95 -27.76
C GLY A 235 0.65 -38.01 -26.90
N VAL A 236 1.26 -37.62 -25.75
CA VAL A 236 1.73 -38.50 -24.65
C VAL A 236 1.44 -37.90 -23.25
N ASN A 237 0.56 -36.89 -23.17
CA ASN A 237 0.18 -36.18 -21.93
C ASN A 237 1.37 -35.65 -21.09
N ASP A 238 2.47 -35.26 -21.74
CA ASP A 238 3.65 -34.72 -21.07
C ASP A 238 3.50 -33.21 -20.84
N PHE A 239 2.61 -32.84 -19.91
CA PHE A 239 2.15 -31.46 -19.74
C PHE A 239 3.28 -30.48 -19.40
N LEU A 240 4.25 -30.87 -18.58
CA LEU A 240 5.38 -30.00 -18.21
C LEU A 240 6.20 -29.56 -19.43
N TRP A 241 6.58 -30.51 -20.28
CA TRP A 241 7.37 -30.24 -21.48
C TRP A 241 6.52 -29.67 -22.62
N LEU A 242 5.23 -30.01 -22.69
CA LEU A 242 4.27 -29.36 -23.58
C LEU A 242 4.13 -27.87 -23.25
N GLY A 243 4.05 -27.51 -21.96
CA GLY A 243 4.08 -26.12 -21.51
C GLY A 243 5.35 -25.39 -21.96
N ALA A 244 6.51 -26.02 -21.82
CA ALA A 244 7.79 -25.46 -22.30
C ALA A 244 7.88 -25.34 -23.83
N ALA A 245 7.28 -26.26 -24.60
CA ALA A 245 7.21 -26.14 -26.05
C ALA A 245 6.28 -24.99 -26.49
N LEU A 246 5.18 -24.77 -25.76
CA LEU A 246 4.29 -23.63 -25.96
C LEU A 246 4.95 -22.31 -25.54
N GLU A 247 5.67 -22.25 -24.41
CA GLU A 247 6.42 -21.05 -23.99
C GLU A 247 7.50 -20.67 -25.01
N GLY A 248 8.22 -21.65 -25.57
CA GLY A 248 9.18 -21.45 -26.66
C GLY A 248 8.51 -20.94 -27.94
N LEU A 249 7.39 -21.55 -28.35
CA LEU A 249 6.60 -21.12 -29.50
C LEU A 249 6.08 -19.69 -29.37
N CYS A 250 5.57 -19.33 -28.18
CA CYS A 250 5.19 -17.96 -27.85
C CYS A 250 6.39 -17.02 -27.94
N SER A 251 7.52 -17.39 -27.33
CA SER A 251 8.69 -16.50 -27.25
C SER A 251 9.32 -16.26 -28.63
N ALA A 252 9.40 -17.27 -29.49
CA ALA A 252 9.77 -17.13 -30.89
C ALA A 252 8.78 -16.23 -31.67
N SER A 253 7.47 -16.41 -31.47
CA SER A 253 6.45 -15.57 -32.11
C SER A 253 6.49 -14.11 -31.61
N VAL A 254 6.86 -13.88 -30.34
CA VAL A 254 7.07 -12.54 -29.77
C VAL A 254 8.30 -11.88 -30.38
N ILE A 255 9.42 -12.60 -30.54
CA ILE A 255 10.63 -12.11 -31.22
C ILE A 255 10.32 -11.70 -32.67
N PHE A 256 9.43 -12.43 -33.36
CA PHE A 256 8.97 -12.09 -34.71
C PHE A 256 8.13 -10.80 -34.77
N HIS A 257 7.07 -10.71 -33.95
CA HIS A 257 6.13 -9.56 -34.00
C HIS A 257 6.63 -8.30 -33.30
N TYR A 258 7.53 -8.44 -32.31
CA TYR A 258 7.98 -7.34 -31.46
C TYR A 258 9.52 -7.24 -31.41
N PRO A 259 10.20 -6.99 -32.55
CA PRO A 259 11.67 -6.94 -32.61
C PRO A 259 12.31 -5.82 -31.77
N GLY A 260 11.52 -4.86 -31.26
CA GLY A 260 11.95 -3.87 -30.27
C GLY A 260 12.05 -4.42 -28.82
N GLY A 261 11.58 -5.65 -28.57
CA GLY A 261 11.65 -6.34 -27.28
C GLY A 261 10.56 -5.99 -26.27
N THR A 262 10.32 -6.92 -25.33
CA THR A 262 9.28 -6.83 -24.30
C THR A 262 9.74 -6.24 -22.96
N ALA A 263 11.02 -5.93 -22.80
CA ALA A 263 11.62 -5.47 -21.54
C ALA A 263 11.18 -4.06 -21.05
N GLY A 264 10.44 -3.30 -21.87
CA GLY A 264 10.05 -1.92 -21.56
C GLY A 264 11.20 -0.91 -21.67
N LYS A 265 10.93 0.37 -21.39
CA LYS A 265 11.90 1.48 -21.53
C LYS A 265 12.88 1.62 -20.35
N THR A 266 12.84 0.72 -19.38
CA THR A 266 13.58 0.81 -18.10
C THR A 266 14.95 0.13 -18.11
N ALA A 267 15.35 -0.53 -19.19
CA ALA A 267 16.72 -1.01 -19.39
C ALA A 267 17.46 -0.14 -20.42
N GLY A 268 18.67 0.31 -20.09
CA GLY A 268 19.48 1.26 -20.88
C GLY A 268 20.09 0.73 -22.19
N ARG A 269 19.40 -0.16 -22.92
CA ARG A 269 19.84 -0.66 -24.25
C ARG A 269 19.34 0.25 -25.36
N LYS A 270 20.06 1.36 -25.62
CA LYS A 270 19.98 2.04 -26.92
C LYS A 270 20.80 1.26 -27.95
N PRO A 271 20.24 0.78 -29.07
CA PRO A 271 21.06 0.36 -30.20
C PRO A 271 21.78 1.60 -30.77
N SER A 272 23.10 1.53 -30.87
CA SER A 272 23.91 2.63 -31.40
C SER A 272 23.90 2.59 -32.93
N ILE A 273 22.85 3.15 -33.54
CA ILE A 273 22.82 3.42 -34.98
C ILE A 273 23.44 4.80 -35.20
N SER A 274 24.65 4.84 -35.73
CA SER A 274 25.30 6.06 -36.20
C SER A 274 25.21 6.14 -37.72
N GLN A 275 24.46 7.13 -38.21
CA GLN A 275 24.50 7.59 -39.60
C GLN A 275 24.55 9.13 -39.61
N PRO A 276 25.23 9.74 -40.59
CA PRO A 276 25.44 11.19 -40.62
C PRO A 276 24.14 11.95 -40.90
N ALA A 277 24.07 13.18 -40.42
CA ALA A 277 22.93 14.07 -40.65
C ALA A 277 23.02 14.75 -42.02
N ASP A 278 21.88 14.84 -42.71
CA ASP A 278 21.61 15.86 -43.72
C ASP A 278 20.20 16.44 -43.52
N ALA A 279 19.94 17.62 -44.07
CA ALA A 279 18.97 18.56 -43.51
C ALA A 279 17.64 18.68 -44.30
N GLY A 280 16.54 18.48 -43.58
CA GLY A 280 15.37 19.35 -43.69
C GLY A 280 14.27 18.97 -44.68
N LYS A 281 13.15 18.47 -44.14
CA LYS A 281 11.81 19.05 -44.35
C LYS A 281 10.83 18.56 -43.28
N ARG A 282 9.78 19.35 -43.00
CA ARG A 282 8.70 19.01 -42.06
C ARG A 282 7.58 18.31 -42.82
N HIS A 283 7.04 17.21 -42.30
CA HIS A 283 5.61 16.87 -42.38
C HIS A 283 5.21 15.85 -41.29
N ARG A 284 3.91 15.52 -41.23
CA ARG A 284 3.28 14.74 -40.14
C ARG A 284 3.38 13.22 -40.38
N PRO A 285 3.33 12.38 -39.33
CA PRO A 285 3.41 10.94 -39.48
C PRO A 285 2.15 10.35 -40.14
N GLY A 286 2.38 9.46 -41.10
CA GLY A 286 1.44 8.52 -41.69
C GLY A 286 2.14 7.16 -41.85
N GLU A 287 1.39 6.12 -42.21
CA GLU A 287 1.87 4.73 -42.18
C GLU A 287 2.77 4.36 -43.39
N HIS A 288 3.39 3.18 -43.30
CA HIS A 288 4.31 2.56 -44.26
C HIS A 288 5.67 3.25 -44.47
N MET A 289 6.73 2.58 -44.00
CA MET A 289 8.06 2.64 -44.63
C MET A 289 8.53 1.20 -44.89
N ILE A 290 8.47 0.80 -46.16
CA ILE A 290 9.01 -0.47 -46.66
C ILE A 290 10.53 -0.30 -46.83
N LEU A 291 11.33 -1.28 -46.41
CA LEU A 291 12.78 -1.27 -46.67
C LEU A 291 13.13 -2.19 -47.85
N GLY A 292 13.87 -1.66 -48.82
CA GLY A 292 14.07 -2.26 -50.13
C GLY A 292 15.29 -3.18 -50.26
N ALA A 293 15.04 -4.29 -50.97
CA ALA A 293 15.93 -5.20 -51.66
C ALA A 293 17.41 -4.82 -51.97
N LEU A 294 18.29 -5.78 -51.65
CA LEU A 294 19.22 -6.51 -52.54
C LEU A 294 20.14 -5.77 -53.55
N THR A 295 21.38 -6.27 -53.63
CA THR A 295 22.16 -6.31 -54.88
C THR A 295 22.88 -7.65 -55.07
N ALA A 296 22.61 -8.33 -56.21
CA ALA A 296 23.48 -9.26 -56.96
C ALA A 296 24.12 -10.50 -56.26
N ASN A 297 24.10 -11.73 -56.81
CA ASN A 297 23.74 -12.22 -58.15
C ASN A 297 23.10 -13.63 -58.09
N GLY A 298 22.03 -13.86 -58.87
CA GLY A 298 21.48 -15.19 -59.24
C GLY A 298 20.77 -15.97 -58.11
N ILE A 299 19.62 -16.61 -58.29
CA ILE A 299 18.81 -16.91 -59.49
C ILE A 299 17.35 -16.44 -59.26
N SER A 300 16.52 -16.45 -60.31
CA SER A 300 15.14 -15.93 -60.40
C SER A 300 14.25 -16.06 -59.16
N ALA A 301 13.55 -14.97 -58.83
CA ALA A 301 12.54 -14.94 -57.79
C ALA A 301 11.22 -15.59 -58.21
N ASP A 302 10.51 -16.15 -57.22
CA ASP A 302 9.12 -16.55 -57.31
C ASP A 302 8.37 -15.93 -56.12
N THR A 303 7.25 -15.24 -56.35
CA THR A 303 6.58 -14.37 -55.35
C THR A 303 5.72 -15.16 -54.36
N SER A 304 6.21 -16.31 -53.92
CA SER A 304 5.55 -17.29 -53.05
C SER A 304 6.22 -17.43 -51.67
N THR A 305 7.46 -16.98 -51.54
CA THR A 305 8.31 -17.26 -50.36
C THR A 305 7.97 -16.43 -49.12
N GLU A 306 7.49 -15.19 -49.26
CA GLU A 306 7.10 -14.36 -48.10
C GLU A 306 5.81 -14.86 -47.43
N ILE A 307 4.82 -15.29 -48.24
CA ILE A 307 3.58 -15.93 -47.77
C ILE A 307 3.88 -17.29 -47.10
N GLY A 308 5.03 -17.91 -47.40
CA GLY A 308 5.52 -19.10 -46.70
C GLY A 308 6.05 -18.82 -45.29
N ARG A 309 6.79 -17.71 -45.09
CA ARG A 309 7.52 -17.38 -43.85
C ARG A 309 6.64 -17.08 -42.63
N ALA A 310 5.36 -16.81 -42.80
CA ALA A 310 4.45 -16.52 -41.70
C ALA A 310 3.74 -17.76 -41.11
N LYS A 311 3.67 -18.88 -41.85
CA LYS A 311 2.71 -19.97 -41.59
C LYS A 311 2.82 -20.67 -40.23
N ASN A 312 3.99 -20.62 -39.59
CA ASN A 312 4.25 -21.28 -38.31
C ASN A 312 4.30 -20.32 -37.12
N CYS A 313 4.22 -19.00 -37.35
CA CYS A 313 4.19 -18.01 -36.28
C CYS A 313 2.78 -17.90 -35.70
N LEU A 314 2.66 -17.76 -34.37
CA LEU A 314 1.38 -17.44 -33.73
C LEU A 314 0.95 -16.01 -34.07
N SER A 315 -0.35 -15.73 -34.07
CA SER A 315 -0.87 -14.35 -34.09
C SER A 315 -0.61 -13.65 -32.74
N PRO A 316 -0.65 -12.30 -32.68
CA PRO A 316 -0.61 -11.55 -31.42
C PRO A 316 -1.62 -12.06 -30.38
N GLU A 317 -2.80 -12.49 -30.81
CA GLU A 317 -3.86 -13.03 -29.99
C GLU A 317 -3.54 -14.45 -29.51
N ASP A 318 -3.12 -15.34 -30.43
CA ASP A 318 -2.77 -16.73 -30.11
C ASP A 318 -1.60 -16.84 -29.13
N ILE A 319 -0.63 -15.92 -29.18
CA ILE A 319 0.48 -15.86 -28.20
C ILE A 319 -0.05 -15.82 -26.76
N ILE A 320 -1.12 -15.08 -26.52
CA ILE A 320 -1.71 -14.94 -25.18
C ILE A 320 -2.45 -16.21 -24.78
N GLU A 321 -3.22 -16.82 -25.68
CA GLU A 321 -3.88 -18.10 -25.42
C GLU A 321 -2.89 -19.25 -25.23
N LYS A 322 -1.75 -19.23 -25.91
CA LYS A 322 -0.69 -20.24 -25.73
C LYS A 322 0.15 -19.99 -24.48
N TYR A 323 0.30 -18.76 -24.01
CA TYR A 323 0.78 -18.52 -22.64
C TYR A 323 -0.23 -19.01 -21.59
N LYS A 324 -1.55 -18.79 -21.76
CA LYS A 324 -2.60 -19.35 -20.86
C LYS A 324 -2.51 -20.88 -20.81
N GLU A 325 -2.38 -21.55 -21.96
CA GLU A 325 -2.21 -23.01 -22.06
C GLU A 325 -0.92 -23.48 -21.35
N ALA A 326 0.22 -22.81 -21.57
CA ALA A 326 1.49 -23.15 -20.94
C ALA A 326 1.47 -22.98 -19.40
N ILE A 327 0.97 -21.84 -18.91
CA ILE A 327 0.86 -21.53 -17.48
C ILE A 327 -0.07 -22.53 -16.79
N SER A 328 -1.21 -22.86 -17.40
CA SER A 328 -2.13 -23.91 -16.90
C SER A 328 -1.47 -25.29 -16.81
N TYR A 329 -0.50 -25.60 -17.67
CA TYR A 329 0.28 -26.83 -17.57
C TYR A 329 1.38 -26.78 -16.51
N TYR A 330 2.04 -25.62 -16.28
CA TYR A 330 3.01 -25.47 -15.19
C TYR A 330 2.36 -25.59 -13.80
N GLY A 331 1.20 -24.95 -13.60
CA GLY A 331 0.45 -24.99 -12.33
C GLY A 331 -0.01 -26.40 -11.89
N LYS A 332 0.09 -27.42 -12.76
CA LYS A 332 -0.11 -28.84 -12.39
C LYS A 332 1.03 -29.41 -11.54
N TYR A 333 2.20 -28.76 -11.51
CA TYR A 333 3.41 -29.29 -10.88
C TYR A 333 3.88 -28.37 -9.75
N LYS A 334 3.75 -28.83 -8.50
CA LYS A 334 4.15 -28.09 -7.28
C LYS A 334 5.58 -27.52 -7.33
N ASN A 335 6.49 -28.19 -8.04
CA ASN A 335 7.90 -27.81 -8.14
C ASN A 335 8.21 -26.90 -9.36
N ALA A 336 7.19 -26.46 -10.11
CA ALA A 336 7.33 -25.63 -11.31
C ALA A 336 6.82 -24.17 -11.13
N GLY A 337 6.37 -23.78 -9.93
CA GLY A 337 5.79 -22.45 -9.68
C GLY A 337 6.71 -21.26 -10.03
N VAL A 338 8.03 -21.45 -10.01
CA VAL A 338 8.97 -20.43 -10.52
C VAL A 338 8.78 -20.19 -12.02
N ILE A 339 8.73 -21.28 -12.81
CA ILE A 339 8.51 -21.23 -14.26
C ILE A 339 7.12 -20.68 -14.59
N GLU A 340 6.10 -21.08 -13.82
CA GLU A 340 4.73 -20.58 -13.94
C GLU A 340 4.66 -19.06 -13.77
N LEU A 341 5.35 -18.52 -12.75
CA LEU A 341 5.41 -17.09 -12.49
C LEU A 341 6.21 -16.34 -13.56
N GLU A 342 7.34 -16.87 -14.00
CA GLU A 342 8.15 -16.27 -15.07
C GLU A 342 7.42 -16.27 -16.42
N ALA A 343 6.60 -17.29 -16.70
CA ALA A 343 5.71 -17.31 -17.87
C ALA A 343 4.60 -16.26 -17.75
N CYS A 344 3.99 -16.09 -16.55
CA CYS A 344 3.06 -14.98 -16.29
C CYS A 344 3.70 -13.60 -16.52
N VAL A 345 4.94 -13.39 -16.06
CA VAL A 345 5.68 -12.11 -16.27
C VAL A 345 5.91 -11.83 -17.75
N LYS A 346 6.31 -12.85 -18.55
CA LYS A 346 6.44 -12.71 -20.01
C LYS A 346 5.10 -12.35 -20.67
N ALA A 347 4.02 -13.07 -20.34
CA ALA A 347 2.69 -12.80 -20.88
C ALA A 347 2.20 -11.37 -20.57
N VAL A 348 2.43 -10.88 -19.34
CA VAL A 348 2.10 -9.51 -18.92
C VAL A 348 2.89 -8.46 -19.73
N ARG A 349 4.18 -8.69 -19.99
CA ARG A 349 5.00 -7.77 -20.81
C ARG A 349 4.55 -7.71 -22.28
N VAL A 350 4.13 -8.84 -22.86
CA VAL A 350 3.51 -8.87 -24.20
C VAL A 350 2.18 -8.08 -24.20
N LEU A 351 1.30 -8.34 -23.22
CA LEU A 351 0.01 -7.64 -23.10
C LEU A 351 0.16 -6.13 -22.89
N ALA A 352 1.22 -5.69 -22.21
CA ALA A 352 1.55 -4.26 -22.05
C ALA A 352 1.82 -3.59 -23.40
N ILE A 353 2.59 -4.22 -24.29
CA ILE A 353 2.86 -3.73 -25.64
C ILE A 353 1.62 -3.79 -26.53
N GLN A 354 0.80 -4.84 -26.39
CA GLN A 354 -0.53 -4.93 -26.99
C GLN A 354 -1.56 -3.95 -26.38
N LYS A 355 -1.19 -3.18 -25.34
CA LYS A 355 -2.04 -2.24 -24.58
C LYS A 355 -3.27 -2.89 -23.92
N ARG A 356 -3.26 -4.21 -23.74
CA ARG A 356 -4.34 -5.03 -23.13
C ARG A 356 -4.23 -5.07 -21.61
N ALA A 357 -4.22 -3.89 -20.99
CA ALA A 357 -3.96 -3.70 -19.55
C ALA A 357 -4.93 -4.48 -18.62
N ARG A 358 -6.18 -4.69 -19.04
CA ARG A 358 -7.15 -5.49 -18.27
C ARG A 358 -6.70 -6.93 -18.11
N GLU A 359 -6.45 -7.63 -19.21
CA GLU A 359 -6.01 -9.03 -19.18
C GLU A 359 -4.64 -9.17 -18.50
N ALA A 360 -3.73 -8.21 -18.71
CA ALA A 360 -2.46 -8.17 -17.99
C ALA A 360 -2.66 -8.13 -16.46
N SER A 361 -3.66 -7.37 -15.98
CA SER A 361 -4.02 -7.37 -14.56
C SER A 361 -4.64 -8.68 -14.08
N GLU A 362 -5.26 -9.49 -14.94
CA GLU A 362 -5.83 -10.78 -14.58
C GLU A 362 -4.70 -11.82 -14.39
N PHE A 363 -3.67 -11.82 -15.27
CA PHE A 363 -2.42 -12.56 -15.04
C PHE A 363 -1.71 -12.12 -13.75
N LEU A 364 -1.58 -10.81 -13.50
CA LEU A 364 -0.93 -10.29 -12.28
C LEU A 364 -1.70 -10.61 -10.99
N GLN A 365 -3.03 -10.78 -11.05
CA GLN A 365 -3.81 -11.24 -9.89
C GLN A 365 -3.53 -12.71 -9.59
N ASN A 366 -3.52 -13.57 -10.61
CA ASN A 366 -3.19 -15.00 -10.46
C ASN A 366 -1.74 -15.20 -9.98
N ALA A 367 -0.80 -14.39 -10.48
CA ALA A 367 0.62 -14.42 -10.13
C ALA A 367 0.93 -14.21 -8.64
N VAL A 368 0.01 -13.61 -7.86
CA VAL A 368 0.15 -13.48 -6.39
C VAL A 368 -0.04 -14.83 -5.70
N TYR A 369 -0.91 -15.70 -6.21
CA TYR A 369 -1.27 -16.98 -5.61
C TYR A 369 -0.34 -18.14 -6.00
N ILE A 370 0.54 -17.95 -7.01
CA ILE A 370 1.53 -18.96 -7.41
C ILE A 370 2.44 -19.29 -6.22
N ASN A 371 2.55 -20.59 -5.94
CA ASN A 371 3.29 -21.13 -4.82
C ASN A 371 4.77 -21.30 -5.18
N LEU A 372 5.64 -20.48 -4.57
CA LEU A 372 7.10 -20.54 -4.73
C LEU A 372 7.80 -21.30 -3.60
N GLY A 373 7.04 -21.97 -2.72
CA GLY A 373 7.58 -22.50 -1.47
C GLY A 373 7.81 -21.41 -0.41
N GLN A 374 8.81 -21.63 0.45
CA GLN A 374 9.15 -20.71 1.54
C GLN A 374 10.17 -19.68 1.08
N LEU A 375 9.69 -18.46 0.78
CA LEU A 375 10.53 -17.31 0.45
C LEU A 375 11.15 -16.67 1.71
N SER A 376 12.37 -16.18 1.57
CA SER A 376 13.00 -15.18 2.46
C SER A 376 12.23 -13.85 2.47
N GLU A 377 12.58 -12.93 3.37
CA GLU A 377 11.94 -11.60 3.40
C GLU A 377 12.37 -10.74 2.20
N GLU A 378 13.62 -10.89 1.79
CA GLU A 378 14.25 -10.25 0.63
C GLU A 378 13.53 -10.63 -0.67
N GLU A 379 13.24 -11.93 -0.87
CA GLU A 379 12.50 -12.41 -2.04
C GLU A 379 11.04 -11.95 -2.04
N LYS A 380 10.41 -11.77 -0.86
CA LYS A 380 9.06 -11.17 -0.76
C LYS A 380 9.08 -9.69 -1.14
N ILE A 381 10.06 -8.93 -0.64
CA ILE A 381 10.28 -7.52 -1.00
C ILE A 381 10.49 -7.40 -2.52
N GLN A 382 11.31 -8.27 -3.12
CA GLN A 382 11.53 -8.30 -4.56
C GLN A 382 10.24 -8.66 -5.34
N ARG A 383 9.51 -9.71 -4.92
CA ARG A 383 8.24 -10.13 -5.56
C ARG A 383 7.24 -8.99 -5.59
N TYR A 384 7.05 -8.28 -4.48
CA TYR A 384 6.10 -7.17 -4.40
C TYR A 384 6.59 -5.91 -5.16
N SER A 385 7.90 -5.65 -5.18
CA SER A 385 8.48 -4.56 -5.98
C SER A 385 8.26 -4.77 -7.48
N ILE A 386 8.50 -5.98 -7.97
CA ILE A 386 8.26 -6.34 -9.38
C ILE A 386 6.77 -6.33 -9.72
N LEU A 387 5.89 -6.78 -8.81
CA LEU A 387 4.45 -6.64 -9.02
C LEU A 387 4.05 -5.16 -9.13
N SER A 388 4.66 -4.25 -8.37
CA SER A 388 4.47 -2.81 -8.57
C SER A 388 4.92 -2.35 -9.95
N GLU A 389 6.15 -2.68 -10.37
CA GLU A 389 6.68 -2.30 -11.69
C GLU A 389 5.82 -2.83 -12.85
N LEU A 390 5.28 -4.04 -12.74
CA LEU A 390 4.40 -4.61 -13.77
C LEU A 390 3.01 -3.96 -13.79
N TYR A 391 2.47 -3.55 -12.63
CA TYR A 391 1.26 -2.73 -12.59
C TYR A 391 1.50 -1.30 -13.10
N GLU A 392 2.69 -0.74 -12.91
CA GLU A 392 3.10 0.56 -13.44
C GLU A 392 3.22 0.52 -14.97
N LEU A 393 3.84 -0.53 -15.51
CA LEU A 393 4.02 -0.77 -16.94
C LEU A 393 2.70 -0.83 -17.72
N ILE A 394 1.60 -1.26 -17.08
CA ILE A 394 0.24 -1.30 -17.67
C ILE A 394 -0.63 -0.09 -17.28
N GLY A 395 -0.07 0.94 -16.65
CA GLY A 395 -0.77 2.18 -16.28
C GLY A 395 -1.70 2.06 -15.07
N PHE A 396 -1.60 1.00 -14.28
CA PHE A 396 -2.46 0.75 -13.11
C PHE A 396 -1.81 1.30 -11.82
N HIS A 397 -1.47 2.59 -11.85
CA HIS A 397 -0.69 3.31 -10.83
C HIS A 397 -1.15 3.07 -9.37
N ARG A 398 -2.46 2.97 -9.10
CA ARG A 398 -2.98 2.67 -7.75
C ARG A 398 -2.66 1.25 -7.27
N LYS A 399 -2.66 0.26 -8.17
CA LYS A 399 -2.23 -1.12 -7.86
C LYS A 399 -0.70 -1.18 -7.72
N SER A 400 0.03 -0.44 -8.55
CA SER A 400 1.48 -0.26 -8.41
C SER A 400 1.85 0.27 -7.03
N ALA A 401 1.28 1.41 -6.62
CA ALA A 401 1.46 2.00 -5.30
C ALA A 401 1.06 1.03 -4.16
N PHE A 402 -0.03 0.26 -4.31
CA PHE A 402 -0.38 -0.78 -3.34
C PHE A 402 0.73 -1.82 -3.17
N PHE A 403 1.23 -2.44 -4.24
CA PHE A 403 2.27 -3.45 -4.13
C PHE A 403 3.61 -2.88 -3.66
N LYS A 404 3.96 -1.63 -4.03
CA LYS A 404 5.15 -0.96 -3.51
C LYS A 404 5.03 -0.63 -2.01
N ARG A 405 3.85 -0.24 -1.54
CA ARG A 405 3.57 -0.07 -0.11
C ARG A 405 3.65 -1.40 0.65
N VAL A 406 3.20 -2.51 0.06
CA VAL A 406 3.40 -3.85 0.66
C VAL A 406 4.89 -4.20 0.74
N ALA A 407 5.68 -3.94 -0.31
CA ALA A 407 7.14 -4.11 -0.27
C ALA A 407 7.82 -3.24 0.82
N ALA A 408 7.36 -1.98 0.97
CA ALA A 408 7.84 -1.07 2.02
C ALA A 408 7.59 -1.61 3.43
N MET A 409 6.39 -2.13 3.69
CA MET A 409 6.05 -2.76 4.97
C MET A 409 6.81 -4.07 5.19
N GLN A 410 7.09 -4.83 4.13
CA GLN A 410 7.87 -6.07 4.23
C GLN A 410 9.34 -5.79 4.64
N CYS A 411 9.92 -4.64 4.25
CA CYS A 411 11.24 -4.20 4.71
C CYS A 411 11.34 -4.01 6.24
N VAL A 412 10.21 -3.99 6.95
CA VAL A 412 10.12 -3.80 8.41
C VAL A 412 9.25 -4.88 9.09
N ALA A 413 9.17 -6.06 8.47
CA ALA A 413 8.46 -7.21 9.02
C ALA A 413 9.04 -7.62 10.40
N PRO A 414 8.22 -8.07 11.38
CA PRO A 414 8.69 -8.48 12.71
C PRO A 414 9.66 -9.66 12.74
N THR A 415 9.82 -10.37 11.61
CA THR A 415 10.78 -11.47 11.42
C THR A 415 12.20 -11.00 11.11
N ILE A 416 12.40 -9.72 10.76
CA ILE A 416 13.71 -9.15 10.39
C ILE A 416 14.41 -8.60 11.66
N PRO A 417 15.62 -9.09 12.03
CA PRO A 417 16.34 -8.62 13.22
C PRO A 417 16.73 -7.13 13.16
N GLU A 418 17.07 -6.62 11.98
CA GLU A 418 17.41 -5.21 11.73
C GLU A 418 16.46 -4.59 10.68
N PRO A 419 15.27 -4.10 11.09
CA PRO A 419 14.27 -3.56 10.17
C PRO A 419 14.76 -2.37 9.32
N GLY A 420 14.61 -2.47 7.99
CA GLY A 420 15.10 -1.53 6.99
C GLY A 420 14.29 -0.24 6.87
N TRP A 421 14.12 0.52 7.96
CA TRP A 421 13.27 1.73 8.01
C TRP A 421 13.59 2.77 6.93
N ARG A 422 14.86 2.94 6.54
CA ARG A 422 15.27 3.84 5.44
C ARG A 422 14.71 3.39 4.08
N ALA A 423 14.72 2.08 3.81
CA ALA A 423 14.16 1.52 2.57
C ALA A 423 12.63 1.58 2.57
N CYS A 424 12.00 1.26 3.71
CA CYS A 424 10.56 1.42 3.93
C CYS A 424 10.11 2.87 3.64
N TYR A 425 10.73 3.87 4.28
CA TYR A 425 10.39 5.28 4.07
C TYR A 425 10.54 5.72 2.59
N LYS A 426 11.63 5.33 1.91
CA LYS A 426 11.83 5.61 0.48
C LYS A 426 10.71 5.00 -0.38
N LEU A 427 10.42 3.71 -0.16
CA LEU A 427 9.37 3.01 -0.93
C LEU A 427 7.98 3.58 -0.65
N LEU A 428 7.69 4.07 0.57
CA LEU A 428 6.45 4.80 0.88
C LEU A 428 6.36 6.13 0.11
N LEU A 429 7.44 6.92 0.03
CA LEU A 429 7.46 8.16 -0.76
C LEU A 429 7.21 7.88 -2.25
N GLU A 430 7.78 6.80 -2.80
CA GLU A 430 7.53 6.37 -4.18
C GLU A 430 6.06 5.94 -4.45
N THR A 431 5.21 5.80 -3.43
CA THR A 431 3.78 5.48 -3.60
C THR A 431 2.86 6.70 -3.71
N LEU A 432 3.35 7.89 -3.32
CA LEU A 432 2.56 9.13 -3.26
C LEU A 432 1.78 9.43 -4.57
N PRO A 433 2.39 9.36 -5.78
CA PRO A 433 1.69 9.73 -7.01
C PRO A 433 0.56 8.76 -7.36
N GLY A 434 0.72 7.46 -7.08
CA GLY A 434 -0.30 6.43 -7.34
C GLY A 434 -1.52 6.49 -6.43
N TYR A 435 -1.45 7.31 -5.37
CA TYR A 435 -2.60 7.69 -4.54
C TYR A 435 -3.06 9.14 -4.73
N SER A 436 -2.52 9.85 -5.73
CA SER A 436 -2.77 11.27 -6.00
C SER A 436 -2.40 12.22 -4.85
N LEU A 437 -1.39 11.85 -4.06
CA LEU A 437 -0.87 12.67 -2.95
C LEU A 437 0.40 13.41 -3.40
N SER A 438 0.43 14.72 -3.15
CA SER A 438 1.64 15.56 -3.20
C SER A 438 2.10 15.86 -1.77
N LEU A 439 3.34 16.34 -1.60
CA LEU A 439 3.85 16.87 -0.33
C LEU A 439 4.12 18.39 -0.39
N ASP A 440 3.60 19.10 -1.39
CA ASP A 440 3.50 20.58 -1.37
C ASP A 440 2.10 21.00 -0.85
N PRO A 441 2.00 21.72 0.28
CA PRO A 441 0.73 22.25 0.79
C PRO A 441 -0.04 23.12 -0.20
N LYS A 442 0.64 23.74 -1.17
CA LYS A 442 0.01 24.60 -2.19
C LYS A 442 -0.94 23.83 -3.10
N ASP A 443 -0.68 22.54 -3.35
CA ASP A 443 -1.55 21.70 -4.19
C ASP A 443 -2.94 21.49 -3.58
N PHE A 444 -3.08 21.71 -2.26
CA PHE A 444 -4.33 21.57 -1.50
C PHE A 444 -5.07 22.90 -1.30
N SER A 445 -4.48 24.04 -1.68
CA SER A 445 -5.00 25.40 -1.41
C SER A 445 -6.24 25.83 -2.22
N LYS A 446 -6.84 24.96 -3.04
CA LYS A 446 -7.85 25.34 -4.05
C LYS A 446 -9.11 24.47 -4.08
N GLY A 447 -9.65 24.15 -2.90
CA GLY A 447 -11.07 23.77 -2.74
C GLY A 447 -11.52 22.39 -3.26
N THR A 448 -10.67 21.59 -3.93
CA THR A 448 -11.02 20.20 -4.30
C THR A 448 -9.93 19.22 -3.88
N HIS A 449 -10.19 18.44 -2.83
CA HIS A 449 -9.37 17.27 -2.48
C HIS A 449 -9.35 16.26 -3.64
N ARG A 450 -8.18 15.63 -3.90
CA ARG A 450 -8.02 14.64 -4.97
C ARG A 450 -7.47 13.32 -4.43
N GLY A 451 -8.03 12.20 -4.87
CA GLY A 451 -7.67 10.85 -4.40
C GLY A 451 -8.57 10.37 -3.26
N TRP A 452 -8.04 9.52 -2.38
CA TRP A 452 -8.81 8.87 -1.31
C TRP A 452 -8.24 9.24 0.06
N ALA A 453 -8.89 10.17 0.77
CA ALA A 453 -8.39 10.75 2.02
C ALA A 453 -7.95 9.68 3.04
N ALA A 454 -8.77 8.67 3.31
CA ALA A 454 -8.44 7.57 4.23
C ALA A 454 -7.14 6.80 3.84
N VAL A 455 -6.82 6.68 2.55
CA VAL A 455 -5.57 6.04 2.09
C VAL A 455 -4.39 7.00 2.21
N GLN A 456 -4.60 8.28 1.93
CA GLN A 456 -3.58 9.33 2.00
C GLN A 456 -3.19 9.65 3.44
N MET A 457 -4.16 9.84 4.34
CA MET A 457 -3.93 9.96 5.79
C MET A 457 -3.18 8.73 6.32
N ARG A 458 -3.60 7.52 5.94
CA ARG A 458 -2.90 6.28 6.36
C ARG A 458 -1.44 6.25 5.90
N LEU A 459 -1.15 6.67 4.68
CA LEU A 459 0.22 6.79 4.16
C LEU A 459 1.02 7.88 4.89
N LEU A 460 0.42 9.03 5.20
CA LEU A 460 1.04 10.09 5.99
C LEU A 460 1.39 9.62 7.41
N HIS A 461 0.48 8.92 8.10
CA HIS A 461 0.78 8.28 9.39
C HIS A 461 1.92 7.25 9.29
N GLU A 462 1.99 6.48 8.20
CA GLU A 462 3.08 5.50 7.98
C GLU A 462 4.42 6.18 7.66
N LEU A 463 4.41 7.33 6.97
CA LEU A 463 5.59 8.19 6.78
C LEU A 463 6.06 8.84 8.09
N VAL A 464 5.15 9.32 8.95
CA VAL A 464 5.46 9.79 10.32
C VAL A 464 6.06 8.68 11.17
N TYR A 465 5.49 7.47 11.10
CA TYR A 465 5.98 6.32 11.86
C TYR A 465 7.36 5.87 11.38
N ALA A 466 7.58 5.79 10.07
CA ALA A 466 8.87 5.43 9.49
C ALA A 466 9.95 6.49 9.79
N SER A 467 9.65 7.79 9.68
CA SER A 467 10.61 8.84 10.04
C SER A 467 10.98 8.84 11.52
N ARG A 468 10.01 8.58 12.41
CA ARG A 468 10.27 8.34 13.85
C ARG A 468 11.23 7.17 14.05
N ARG A 469 10.99 6.04 13.38
CA ARG A 469 11.82 4.82 13.51
C ARG A 469 13.21 4.96 12.86
N MET A 470 13.37 5.85 11.88
CA MET A 470 14.66 6.29 11.34
C MET A 470 15.44 7.23 12.28
N GLY A 471 14.85 7.69 13.39
CA GLY A 471 15.47 8.64 14.31
C GLY A 471 15.50 10.09 13.79
N ASN A 472 14.66 10.45 12.81
CA ASN A 472 14.59 11.81 12.25
C ASN A 472 13.29 12.52 12.69
N PRO A 473 13.30 13.24 13.83
CA PRO A 473 12.11 13.93 14.32
C PRO A 473 11.69 15.10 13.43
N GLY A 474 12.60 15.77 12.72
CA GLY A 474 12.28 16.87 11.81
C GLY A 474 11.38 16.44 10.65
N LEU A 475 11.61 15.23 10.10
CA LEU A 475 10.71 14.63 9.12
C LEU A 475 9.35 14.23 9.72
N SER A 476 9.32 13.75 10.97
CA SER A 476 8.05 13.46 11.66
C SER A 476 7.23 14.74 11.92
N VAL A 477 7.87 15.83 12.37
CA VAL A 477 7.25 17.16 12.51
C VAL A 477 6.72 17.64 11.16
N ARG A 478 7.53 17.57 10.09
CA ARG A 478 7.12 18.02 8.75
C ARG A 478 5.90 17.26 8.23
N HIS A 479 5.86 15.93 8.40
CA HIS A 479 4.73 15.09 7.96
C HIS A 479 3.48 15.25 8.84
N LEU A 480 3.63 15.44 10.16
CA LEU A 480 2.51 15.76 11.07
C LEU A 480 1.90 17.13 10.76
N SER A 481 2.74 18.16 10.55
CA SER A 481 2.27 19.48 10.12
C SER A 481 1.55 19.41 8.78
N PHE A 482 2.10 18.65 7.80
CA PHE A 482 1.46 18.45 6.51
C PHE A 482 0.08 17.78 6.63
N LEU A 483 -0.01 16.72 7.44
CA LEU A 483 -1.26 16.01 7.73
C LEU A 483 -2.33 16.95 8.30
N LEU A 484 -2.00 17.75 9.31
CA LEU A 484 -2.92 18.75 9.85
C LEU A 484 -3.30 19.81 8.82
N GLN A 485 -2.35 20.39 8.07
CA GLN A 485 -2.66 21.46 7.11
C GLN A 485 -3.52 20.99 5.93
N THR A 486 -3.36 19.75 5.47
CA THR A 486 -4.00 19.27 4.23
C THR A 486 -5.17 18.31 4.43
N MET A 487 -5.26 17.67 5.60
CA MET A 487 -6.28 16.64 5.90
C MET A 487 -7.16 16.97 7.11
N LEU A 488 -7.10 18.19 7.67
CA LEU A 488 -7.87 18.60 8.87
C LEU A 488 -9.35 18.19 8.82
N ASP A 489 -9.97 18.41 7.66
CA ASP A 489 -11.40 18.21 7.38
C ASP A 489 -11.78 16.71 7.25
N PHE A 490 -10.79 15.81 7.23
CA PHE A 490 -10.96 14.36 7.12
C PHE A 490 -10.57 13.60 8.40
N LEU A 491 -9.90 14.26 9.36
CA LEU A 491 -9.56 13.69 10.65
C LEU A 491 -10.77 13.75 11.59
N SER A 492 -11.05 12.67 12.33
CA SER A 492 -11.95 12.75 13.50
C SER A 492 -11.31 13.56 14.63
N ASP A 493 -12.09 14.10 15.56
CA ASP A 493 -11.55 14.97 16.63
C ASP A 493 -10.60 14.25 17.59
N GLN A 494 -10.76 12.93 17.72
CA GLN A 494 -9.78 12.08 18.40
C GLN A 494 -8.45 11.99 17.61
N GLU A 495 -8.50 11.84 16.28
CA GLU A 495 -7.29 11.87 15.45
C GLU A 495 -6.66 13.26 15.42
N LYS A 496 -7.45 14.35 15.35
CA LYS A 496 -6.95 15.74 15.47
C LYS A 496 -6.14 15.88 16.77
N LYS A 497 -6.72 15.46 17.91
CA LYS A 497 -6.10 15.46 19.24
C LYS A 497 -4.84 14.59 19.32
N GLU A 498 -4.84 13.39 18.75
CA GLU A 498 -3.66 12.51 18.73
C GLU A 498 -2.52 13.07 17.86
N VAL A 499 -2.85 13.69 16.73
CA VAL A 499 -1.90 14.29 15.78
C VAL A 499 -1.31 15.59 16.34
N THR A 500 -2.11 16.48 16.94
CA THR A 500 -1.60 17.70 17.60
C THR A 500 -0.76 17.36 18.83
N GLN A 501 -1.22 16.44 19.69
CA GLN A 501 -0.46 15.98 20.85
C GLN A 501 0.85 15.30 20.43
N SER A 502 0.86 14.55 19.32
CA SER A 502 2.09 14.01 18.74
C SER A 502 3.02 15.10 18.24
N LEU A 503 2.50 16.12 17.55
CA LEU A 503 3.29 17.23 17.02
C LEU A 503 3.99 18.01 18.15
N GLU A 504 3.26 18.36 19.22
CA GLU A 504 3.82 18.99 20.44
C GLU A 504 4.96 18.15 21.06
N ASN A 505 4.74 16.83 21.16
CA ASN A 505 5.73 15.88 21.68
C ASN A 505 7.00 15.72 20.83
N TYR A 506 7.00 16.20 19.57
CA TYR A 506 8.19 16.28 18.72
C TYR A 506 8.75 17.69 18.60
N THR A 507 7.92 18.74 18.52
CA THR A 507 8.39 20.14 18.39
C THR A 507 9.10 20.62 19.65
N SER A 508 8.72 20.13 20.82
CA SER A 508 9.46 20.28 22.09
C SER A 508 10.90 19.73 22.06
N LYS A 509 11.23 18.85 21.11
CA LYS A 509 12.56 18.23 20.93
C LYS A 509 13.29 18.72 19.67
N CYS A 510 12.53 19.12 18.66
CA CYS A 510 13.02 19.60 17.37
C CYS A 510 12.02 20.64 16.84
N PRO A 511 12.23 21.94 17.11
CA PRO A 511 11.31 23.00 16.71
C PRO A 511 11.00 22.98 15.20
N GLY A 512 9.74 23.28 14.85
CA GLY A 512 9.30 23.34 13.46
C GLY A 512 9.98 24.46 12.69
N GLY A 513 10.99 24.13 11.87
CA GLY A 513 11.65 25.08 10.98
C GLY A 513 10.86 25.36 9.70
N MET A 514 10.90 26.60 9.22
CA MET A 514 10.32 27.04 7.93
C MET A 514 11.24 26.76 6.72
N GLU A 515 12.30 25.97 6.90
CA GLU A 515 13.24 25.60 5.86
C GLU A 515 12.73 24.45 4.96
N VAL A 516 13.28 24.36 3.75
CA VAL A 516 13.00 23.26 2.81
C VAL A 516 13.90 22.07 3.16
N ILE A 517 13.31 20.96 3.62
CA ILE A 517 14.08 19.75 3.92
C ILE A 517 14.38 19.04 2.60
N THR A 518 15.66 18.85 2.27
CA THR A 518 16.08 18.09 1.08
C THR A 518 16.53 16.70 1.50
N LEU A 519 15.96 15.66 0.89
CA LEU A 519 16.29 14.26 1.12
C LEU A 519 17.49 13.81 0.25
N PRO A 520 18.16 12.69 0.58
CA PRO A 520 19.36 12.22 -0.13
C PRO A 520 19.15 11.84 -1.61
N ASP A 521 17.91 11.64 -2.03
CA ASP A 521 17.49 11.41 -3.42
C ASP A 521 17.16 12.70 -4.19
N GLY A 522 17.28 13.86 -3.53
CA GLY A 522 16.96 15.18 -4.09
C GLY A 522 15.50 15.61 -3.91
N LEU A 523 14.63 14.78 -3.32
CA LEU A 523 13.25 15.18 -3.04
C LEU A 523 13.22 16.30 -2.00
N LYS A 524 12.46 17.36 -2.28
CA LYS A 524 12.32 18.54 -1.42
C LYS A 524 10.97 18.58 -0.75
N LEU A 525 10.95 18.66 0.57
CA LEU A 525 9.76 18.88 1.37
C LEU A 525 9.66 20.38 1.71
N PRO A 526 8.71 21.14 1.14
CA PRO A 526 8.53 22.56 1.46
C PRO A 526 8.06 22.76 2.91
N PRO A 527 8.19 23.96 3.49
CA PRO A 527 7.61 24.28 4.79
C PRO A 527 6.07 24.23 4.76
N VAL A 528 5.47 24.00 5.92
CA VAL A 528 4.01 23.91 6.09
C VAL A 528 3.54 25.11 6.92
N PRO A 529 2.86 26.10 6.31
CA PRO A 529 2.61 27.40 6.95
C PRO A 529 1.37 27.49 7.86
N PHE A 530 0.69 26.37 8.14
CA PHE A 530 -0.54 26.31 8.96
C PHE A 530 -1.63 27.35 8.62
N THR A 531 -1.85 27.71 7.36
CA THR A 531 -2.87 28.71 6.99
C THR A 531 -4.32 28.30 7.31
N LYS A 532 -4.58 27.05 7.71
CA LYS A 532 -5.89 26.61 8.22
C LYS A 532 -6.07 26.78 9.74
N LEU A 533 -5.03 27.16 10.49
CA LEU A 533 -5.05 27.14 11.97
C LEU A 533 -4.16 28.25 12.56
N PRO A 534 -4.71 29.25 13.30
CA PRO A 534 -6.12 29.46 13.62
C PRO A 534 -6.91 30.15 12.50
N ILE A 535 -8.24 30.15 12.63
CA ILE A 535 -9.18 30.93 11.82
C ILE A 535 -10.05 31.75 12.78
N TRP A 536 -10.37 32.99 12.39
CA TRP A 536 -11.29 33.88 13.10
C TRP A 536 -12.55 34.14 12.25
N VAL A 537 -13.66 34.56 12.88
CA VAL A 537 -14.93 34.81 12.19
C VAL A 537 -15.29 36.29 12.25
N GLN A 538 -15.62 36.89 11.11
CA GLN A 538 -16.08 38.28 11.04
C GLN A 538 -17.28 38.53 11.97
N GLY A 539 -17.14 39.51 12.86
CA GLY A 539 -18.19 39.91 13.81
C GLY A 539 -18.23 39.15 15.15
N ASP A 540 -17.45 38.08 15.32
CA ASP A 540 -17.30 37.40 16.62
C ASP A 540 -16.17 38.01 17.45
N VAL A 541 -16.24 37.83 18.78
CA VAL A 541 -15.14 38.19 19.68
C VAL A 541 -14.03 37.15 19.53
N CYS A 542 -12.84 37.62 19.18
CA CYS A 542 -11.63 36.83 19.01
C CYS A 542 -10.65 37.13 20.14
N GLU A 543 -9.92 36.12 20.61
CA GLU A 543 -9.00 36.22 21.75
C GLU A 543 -7.54 36.02 21.35
N VAL A 544 -6.64 36.75 22.00
CA VAL A 544 -5.18 36.58 21.93
C VAL A 544 -4.62 36.59 23.35
N GLN A 545 -4.01 35.48 23.77
CA GLN A 545 -3.33 35.39 25.05
C GLN A 545 -1.85 35.78 24.92
N LEU A 546 -1.43 36.72 25.77
CA LEU A 546 -0.04 37.17 25.93
C LEU A 546 0.51 36.69 27.27
N MET A 547 1.78 36.30 27.32
CA MET A 547 2.50 36.07 28.57
C MET A 547 3.34 37.31 28.89
N VAL A 548 2.95 38.06 29.92
CA VAL A 548 3.66 39.26 30.39
C VAL A 548 4.31 39.02 31.74
N TYR A 549 5.23 39.88 32.15
CA TYR A 549 5.89 39.82 33.45
C TYR A 549 5.99 41.22 34.04
N ASN A 550 5.58 41.38 35.31
CA ASN A 550 5.83 42.60 36.08
C ASN A 550 7.18 42.46 36.82
N PRO A 551 8.22 43.22 36.43
CA PRO A 551 9.52 43.21 37.11
C PRO A 551 9.54 44.09 38.38
N MET A 552 8.43 44.78 38.72
CA MET A 552 8.39 45.68 39.86
C MET A 552 8.09 44.93 41.17
N PRO A 553 8.67 45.35 42.30
CA PRO A 553 8.44 44.75 43.62
C PRO A 553 7.10 45.19 44.26
N TYR A 554 6.11 45.55 43.43
CA TYR A 554 4.77 45.97 43.85
C TYR A 554 3.74 45.68 42.74
N GLU A 555 2.46 45.65 43.10
CA GLU A 555 1.34 45.45 42.17
C GLU A 555 1.31 46.55 41.11
N LEU A 556 1.34 46.17 39.83
CA LEU A 556 1.35 47.08 38.69
C LEU A 556 -0.04 47.14 38.07
N ARG A 557 -0.69 48.32 38.14
CA ARG A 557 -1.92 48.59 37.40
C ARG A 557 -1.58 48.90 35.94
N VAL A 558 -2.28 48.21 35.05
CA VAL A 558 -2.18 48.33 33.60
C VAL A 558 -3.56 48.70 33.09
N GLU A 559 -3.66 49.82 32.39
CA GLU A 559 -4.91 50.39 31.86
C GLU A 559 -4.86 50.41 30.33
N ASN A 560 -6.03 50.39 29.67
CA ASN A 560 -6.16 50.45 28.21
C ASN A 560 -5.20 49.51 27.46
N MET A 561 -5.10 48.25 27.87
CA MET A 561 -4.28 47.25 27.19
C MET A 561 -5.08 46.61 26.05
N GLY A 562 -4.59 46.67 24.82
CA GLY A 562 -5.31 46.21 23.63
C GLY A 562 -4.38 45.77 22.50
N LEU A 563 -4.92 45.17 21.45
CA LEU A 563 -4.16 44.55 20.37
C LEU A 563 -3.80 45.58 19.27
N LEU A 564 -2.55 45.52 18.82
CA LEU A 564 -2.08 46.23 17.62
C LEU A 564 -2.10 45.24 16.44
N THR A 565 -2.89 45.56 15.42
CA THR A 565 -3.14 44.69 14.27
C THR A 565 -2.99 45.44 12.94
N SER A 566 -2.91 44.71 11.82
CA SER A 566 -2.98 45.27 10.47
C SER A 566 -3.62 44.27 9.49
N GLY A 567 -4.20 44.77 8.40
CA GLY A 567 -4.93 43.96 7.42
C GLY A 567 -6.39 44.38 7.35
N VAL A 568 -7.30 43.48 7.74
CA VAL A 568 -8.73 43.78 7.92
C VAL A 568 -9.00 44.88 8.95
N GLU A 569 -10.20 45.47 8.90
CA GLU A 569 -10.68 46.34 9.98
C GLU A 569 -10.89 45.52 11.26
N PHE A 570 -10.35 45.99 12.39
CA PHE A 570 -10.39 45.29 13.68
C PHE A 570 -10.61 46.25 14.84
N GLU A 571 -11.54 45.87 15.73
CA GLU A 571 -11.90 46.64 16.92
C GLU A 571 -11.31 45.96 18.16
N SER A 572 -10.17 46.44 18.64
CA SER A 572 -9.62 46.00 19.92
C SER A 572 -10.48 46.51 21.08
N LEU A 573 -10.80 45.64 22.04
CA LEU A 573 -11.56 45.97 23.24
C LEU A 573 -10.58 46.10 24.42
N PRO A 574 -10.25 47.31 24.89
CA PRO A 574 -9.16 47.49 25.86
C PRO A 574 -9.48 46.92 27.24
N ALA A 575 -8.55 46.14 27.78
CA ALA A 575 -8.60 45.60 29.13
C ALA A 575 -7.89 46.53 30.15
N ALA A 576 -8.29 46.45 31.41
CA ALA A 576 -7.56 46.97 32.55
C ALA A 576 -7.34 45.84 33.57
N LEU A 577 -6.13 45.74 34.13
CA LEU A 577 -5.72 44.63 34.99
C LEU A 577 -4.66 45.05 36.02
N SER A 578 -4.55 44.26 37.10
CA SER A 578 -3.47 44.34 38.07
C SER A 578 -2.54 43.15 37.91
N LEU A 579 -1.25 43.40 37.63
CA LEU A 579 -0.21 42.38 37.63
C LEU A 579 0.45 42.32 39.04
N PRO A 580 0.54 41.14 39.69
CA PRO A 580 1.22 40.99 40.97
C PRO A 580 2.68 41.45 40.95
N ALA A 581 3.24 41.79 42.12
CA ALA A 581 4.67 42.03 42.27
C ALA A 581 5.49 40.82 41.80
N GLU A 582 6.57 41.06 41.04
CA GLU A 582 7.51 40.03 40.55
C GLU A 582 6.82 38.79 39.92
N SER A 583 5.72 39.01 39.18
CA SER A 583 4.66 38.02 38.86
C SER A 583 5.07 36.69 38.20
N GLY A 584 6.31 36.55 37.73
CA GLY A 584 6.67 35.58 36.70
C GLY A 584 5.88 35.82 35.39
N LEU A 585 5.85 34.82 34.51
CA LEU A 585 5.03 34.87 33.30
C LEU A 585 3.54 34.72 33.65
N TYR A 586 2.81 35.83 33.58
CA TYR A 586 1.40 35.97 33.87
C TYR A 586 0.58 35.99 32.55
N PRO A 587 -0.46 35.15 32.41
CA PRO A 587 -1.30 35.13 31.21
C PRO A 587 -2.29 36.30 31.20
N VAL A 588 -2.35 37.02 30.08
CA VAL A 588 -3.29 38.12 29.85
C VAL A 588 -4.00 37.87 28.52
N THR A 589 -5.30 37.63 28.57
CA THR A 589 -6.13 37.53 27.37
C THR A 589 -6.59 38.93 26.96
N LEU A 590 -6.21 39.36 25.75
CA LEU A 590 -6.77 40.53 25.09
C LEU A 590 -7.78 40.09 24.03
N VAL A 591 -8.84 40.88 23.83
CA VAL A 591 -9.95 40.50 22.95
C VAL A 591 -10.32 41.62 21.99
N GLY A 592 -10.94 41.27 20.87
CA GLY A 592 -11.42 42.23 19.88
C GLY A 592 -12.25 41.59 18.77
N VAL A 593 -12.83 42.40 17.90
CA VAL A 593 -13.78 41.96 16.86
C VAL A 593 -13.27 42.37 15.47
N PRO A 594 -12.98 41.43 14.55
CA PRO A 594 -12.72 41.77 13.16
C PRO A 594 -14.03 42.19 12.48
N ARG A 595 -14.03 43.37 11.87
CA ARG A 595 -15.21 43.98 11.22
C ARG A 595 -15.36 43.58 9.75
N THR A 596 -14.28 43.17 9.09
CA THR A 596 -14.27 42.66 7.70
C THR A 596 -13.56 41.31 7.59
N ALA A 597 -13.97 40.45 6.65
CA ALA A 597 -13.24 39.24 6.29
C ALA A 597 -11.92 39.55 5.55
N GLY A 598 -10.99 38.59 5.53
CA GLY A 598 -9.65 38.71 4.94
C GLY A 598 -8.52 38.38 5.93
N ASN A 599 -7.27 38.68 5.57
CA ASN A 599 -6.12 38.39 6.43
C ASN A 599 -5.88 39.49 7.47
N ILE A 600 -5.70 39.10 8.73
CA ILE A 600 -5.23 39.98 9.81
C ILE A 600 -3.85 39.53 10.31
N THR A 601 -2.98 40.48 10.61
CA THR A 601 -1.72 40.23 11.33
C THR A 601 -1.78 40.89 12.69
N VAL A 602 -1.56 40.11 13.76
CA VAL A 602 -1.33 40.62 15.12
C VAL A 602 0.13 41.02 15.23
N ASN A 603 0.38 42.31 15.38
CA ASN A 603 1.71 42.92 15.35
C ASN A 603 2.26 43.24 16.74
N GLY A 604 1.40 43.31 17.76
CA GLY A 604 1.77 43.78 19.09
C GLY A 604 0.57 44.06 20.00
N TYR A 605 0.82 44.83 21.04
CA TYR A 605 -0.20 45.36 21.93
C TYR A 605 0.11 46.82 22.31
N HIS A 606 -0.93 47.62 22.54
CA HIS A 606 -0.80 48.93 23.20
C HIS A 606 -1.12 48.77 24.68
N THR A 607 -0.61 49.68 25.52
CA THR A 607 -0.81 49.64 26.98
C THR A 607 -0.64 51.02 27.61
N SER A 608 -1.28 51.26 28.76
CA SER A 608 -1.06 52.44 29.61
C SER A 608 -0.58 52.01 31.00
N VAL A 609 0.62 52.45 31.40
CA VAL A 609 1.22 52.11 32.70
C VAL A 609 1.82 53.37 33.32
N PHE A 610 1.55 53.63 34.60
CA PHE A 610 1.92 54.89 35.29
C PHE A 610 1.42 56.18 34.58
N GLY A 611 0.34 56.09 33.80
CA GLY A 611 -0.16 57.20 32.97
C GLY A 611 0.61 57.41 31.65
N VAL A 612 1.56 56.55 31.31
CA VAL A 612 2.31 56.55 30.05
C VAL A 612 1.71 55.51 29.10
N THR A 613 1.20 55.97 27.96
CA THR A 613 0.79 55.12 26.83
C THR A 613 2.00 54.60 26.07
N SER A 614 2.02 53.33 25.67
CA SER A 614 3.10 52.72 24.89
C SER A 614 2.58 51.67 23.91
N ASP A 615 3.12 51.67 22.69
CA ASP A 615 2.88 50.67 21.65
C ASP A 615 4.04 49.66 21.61
N CYS A 616 3.74 48.38 21.85
CA CYS A 616 4.71 47.30 21.98
C CYS A 616 4.59 46.33 20.79
N LEU A 617 5.39 46.57 19.74
CA LEU A 617 5.47 45.71 18.55
C LEU A 617 6.34 44.47 18.79
N LEU A 618 5.85 43.29 18.41
CA LEU A 618 6.49 41.98 18.64
C LEU A 618 7.89 41.86 18.01
N GLU A 619 8.09 42.44 16.83
CA GLU A 619 9.38 42.46 16.13
C GLU A 619 10.51 43.15 16.93
N GLY A 620 10.16 44.07 17.84
CA GLY A 620 11.12 44.77 18.71
C GLY A 620 11.37 44.09 20.07
N LEU A 621 10.64 43.03 20.43
CA LEU A 621 10.69 42.45 21.78
C LEU A 621 11.77 41.36 21.92
N ALA A 622 12.83 41.68 22.65
CA ALA A 622 13.91 40.75 22.98
C ALA A 622 13.38 39.48 23.68
N GLY A 623 13.43 38.35 22.97
CA GLY A 623 12.93 37.04 23.44
C GLY A 623 11.77 36.50 22.60
N VAL A 624 11.02 37.37 21.91
CA VAL A 624 10.00 36.96 20.94
C VAL A 624 10.68 36.58 19.62
N LYS A 625 10.29 35.44 19.03
CA LYS A 625 10.91 34.89 17.79
C LYS A 625 10.05 35.05 16.53
N SER A 626 8.94 35.79 16.61
CA SER A 626 8.06 36.08 15.48
C SER A 626 7.79 37.57 15.38
N SER A 627 7.78 38.11 14.16
CA SER A 627 7.41 39.50 13.88
C SER A 627 5.90 39.76 13.93
N GLY A 628 5.09 38.71 14.04
CA GLY A 628 3.63 38.79 14.18
C GLY A 628 2.96 37.42 14.22
N CYS A 629 1.62 37.41 14.17
CA CYS A 629 0.82 36.22 13.90
C CYS A 629 -0.21 36.52 12.81
N LEU A 630 -0.16 35.80 11.68
CA LEU A 630 -1.11 35.92 10.58
C LEU A 630 -2.30 34.99 10.83
N VAL A 631 -3.52 35.52 10.75
CA VAL A 631 -4.77 34.78 10.94
C VAL A 631 -5.73 35.09 9.78
N GLU A 632 -6.42 34.06 9.27
CA GLU A 632 -7.49 34.23 8.28
C GLU A 632 -8.81 34.56 9.00
N VAL A 633 -9.45 35.67 8.62
CA VAL A 633 -10.80 36.02 9.06
C VAL A 633 -11.78 35.61 7.97
N ILE A 634 -12.59 34.59 8.24
CA ILE A 634 -13.66 34.15 7.33
C ILE A 634 -14.90 35.05 7.48
N PRO A 635 -15.80 35.09 6.48
CA PRO A 635 -17.02 35.89 6.54
C PRO A 635 -17.95 35.50 7.69
N SER A 636 -18.92 36.38 7.98
CA SER A 636 -19.87 36.16 9.08
C SER A 636 -20.67 34.85 8.91
N LEU A 637 -20.86 34.18 10.05
CA LEU A 637 -21.65 32.95 10.19
C LEU A 637 -22.74 33.16 11.24
N PRO A 638 -23.97 32.65 11.02
CA PRO A 638 -25.05 32.74 12.01
C PRO A 638 -24.67 32.06 13.33
N ARG A 639 -25.39 32.37 14.40
CA ARG A 639 -25.16 31.79 15.74
C ARG A 639 -26.47 31.23 16.29
N LEU A 640 -26.42 30.00 16.74
CA LEU A 640 -27.61 29.28 17.21
C LEU A 640 -27.52 29.05 18.73
N GLN A 641 -28.57 29.43 19.44
CA GLN A 641 -28.77 29.09 20.85
C GLN A 641 -29.71 27.89 20.96
N LEU A 642 -29.34 26.91 21.78
CA LEU A 642 -30.12 25.68 21.99
C LEU A 642 -30.76 25.67 23.38
N SER A 643 -32.01 25.24 23.43
CA SER A 643 -32.79 25.02 24.65
C SER A 643 -33.62 23.73 24.52
N THR A 644 -34.03 23.15 25.66
CA THR A 644 -34.61 21.80 25.74
C THR A 644 -35.78 21.75 26.72
N SER A 645 -36.78 20.89 26.46
CA SER A 645 -37.85 20.61 27.43
C SER A 645 -37.42 19.75 28.62
N LEU A 646 -36.37 18.94 28.45
CA LEU A 646 -35.78 18.14 29.52
C LEU A 646 -34.79 18.98 30.35
N PRO A 647 -34.67 18.71 31.68
CA PRO A 647 -33.78 19.44 32.57
C PRO A 647 -32.31 19.25 32.19
N ARG A 648 -31.50 20.30 32.40
CA ARG A 648 -30.06 20.24 32.19
C ARG A 648 -29.40 19.35 33.24
N SER A 649 -28.56 18.42 32.80
CA SER A 649 -27.81 17.56 33.70
C SER A 649 -26.47 18.17 34.10
N ALA A 650 -26.06 17.95 35.35
CA ALA A 650 -24.68 18.16 35.78
C ALA A 650 -23.74 17.02 35.32
N HIS A 651 -24.30 15.87 34.91
CA HIS A 651 -23.54 14.83 34.26
C HIS A 651 -23.14 15.31 32.86
N THR A 652 -21.86 15.59 32.68
CA THR A 652 -21.26 15.53 31.34
C THR A 652 -21.06 14.04 31.02
N PRO A 653 -21.54 13.55 29.87
CA PRO A 653 -21.07 12.30 29.29
C PRO A 653 -19.53 12.25 29.25
N GLN A 654 -18.96 11.06 29.17
CA GLN A 654 -17.50 10.90 28.96
C GLN A 654 -17.19 10.45 27.52
N PRO A 655 -17.26 11.36 26.52
CA PRO A 655 -16.69 11.09 25.21
C PRO A 655 -15.16 10.89 25.34
N MET A 656 -14.57 10.11 24.43
CA MET A 656 -13.12 9.86 24.41
C MET A 656 -12.31 11.12 24.03
N SER A 657 -12.94 11.96 23.21
CA SER A 657 -12.66 13.36 22.93
C SER A 657 -13.19 14.25 24.06
N LYS A 658 -12.51 15.38 24.35
CA LYS A 658 -13.16 16.48 25.09
C LYS A 658 -14.00 17.29 24.09
N GLU A 659 -15.14 16.75 23.69
CA GLU A 659 -16.17 17.50 22.96
C GLU A 659 -16.83 18.47 23.95
N GLU A 660 -16.73 19.78 23.73
CA GLU A 660 -17.39 20.79 24.56
C GLU A 660 -18.89 20.84 24.20
N LEU A 661 -19.67 19.99 24.87
CA LEU A 661 -21.12 19.96 24.75
C LEU A 661 -21.70 21.31 25.18
N SER A 662 -22.55 21.92 24.34
CA SER A 662 -23.23 23.18 24.68
C SER A 662 -24.23 23.01 25.82
N SER A 663 -24.71 21.78 26.03
CA SER A 663 -25.54 21.35 27.16
C SER A 663 -25.63 19.83 27.20
N THR A 664 -25.98 19.27 28.36
CA THR A 664 -26.50 17.90 28.48
C THR A 664 -27.92 17.93 29.05
N VAL A 665 -28.80 17.04 28.59
CA VAL A 665 -30.05 16.68 29.28
C VAL A 665 -29.98 15.27 29.86
N SER A 666 -30.65 15.03 30.98
CA SER A 666 -30.80 13.69 31.58
C SER A 666 -32.27 13.33 31.80
N VAL A 667 -32.62 12.06 31.58
CA VAL A 667 -33.97 11.52 31.80
C VAL A 667 -33.90 10.07 32.28
N GLN A 668 -34.87 9.67 33.11
CA GLN A 668 -35.09 8.29 33.58
C GLN A 668 -36.27 7.70 32.82
N LEU A 669 -36.12 6.48 32.30
CA LEU A 669 -37.13 5.78 31.48
C LEU A 669 -37.17 4.28 31.79
N PHE A 670 -38.36 3.68 31.71
CA PHE A 670 -38.52 2.23 31.78
C PHE A 670 -38.19 1.56 30.44
N ASN A 671 -37.74 0.30 30.48
CA ASN A 671 -37.34 -0.44 29.28
C ASN A 671 -38.54 -0.65 28.33
N GLY A 672 -38.45 -0.10 27.11
CA GLY A 672 -39.54 -0.09 26.12
C GLY A 672 -40.29 1.25 26.04
N GLU A 673 -40.13 2.15 27.01
CA GLU A 673 -40.75 3.47 27.06
C GLU A 673 -40.28 4.38 25.93
N THR A 674 -41.00 5.48 25.71
CA THR A 674 -40.68 6.49 24.69
C THR A 674 -41.06 7.88 25.16
N GLN A 675 -40.05 8.74 25.33
CA GLN A 675 -40.20 10.11 25.80
C GLN A 675 -39.84 11.09 24.68
N GLN A 676 -40.62 12.17 24.57
CA GLN A 676 -40.33 13.26 23.64
C GLN A 676 -39.41 14.30 24.30
N LEU A 677 -38.27 14.56 23.66
CA LEU A 677 -37.39 15.69 23.93
C LEU A 677 -37.66 16.77 22.89
N THR A 678 -38.25 17.88 23.33
CA THR A 678 -38.45 19.07 22.49
C THR A 678 -37.20 19.93 22.56
N ILE A 679 -36.62 20.26 21.40
CA ILE A 679 -35.43 21.11 21.27
C ILE A 679 -35.84 22.37 20.53
N THR A 680 -35.58 23.54 21.10
CA THR A 680 -35.83 24.84 20.47
C THR A 680 -34.49 25.52 20.17
N LEU A 681 -34.35 25.91 18.90
CA LEU A 681 -33.14 26.43 18.28
C LEU A 681 -33.40 27.88 17.84
N GLU A 682 -32.78 28.85 18.51
CA GLU A 682 -32.97 30.29 18.27
C GLU A 682 -31.76 30.92 17.55
N ASN A 683 -32.01 31.78 16.55
CA ASN A 683 -30.95 32.51 15.87
C ASN A 683 -30.56 33.80 16.63
N ILE A 684 -29.43 33.75 17.32
CA ILE A 684 -28.80 34.87 18.06
C ILE A 684 -27.62 35.50 17.30
N GLY A 685 -27.55 35.29 15.98
CA GLY A 685 -26.59 35.91 15.06
C GLY A 685 -27.16 37.12 14.32
N SER A 686 -26.31 37.76 13.50
CA SER A 686 -26.73 38.76 12.49
C SER A 686 -27.21 38.12 11.19
N GLU A 687 -26.61 36.98 10.82
CA GLU A 687 -26.93 36.26 9.59
C GLU A 687 -28.18 35.40 9.74
N GLN A 688 -28.86 35.14 8.62
CA GLN A 688 -29.94 34.15 8.57
C GLN A 688 -29.34 32.73 8.52
N ILE A 689 -30.02 31.75 9.09
CA ILE A 689 -29.64 30.33 8.96
C ILE A 689 -30.41 29.76 7.78
N GLU A 690 -29.71 29.27 6.75
CA GLU A 690 -30.31 28.76 5.52
C GLU A 690 -30.24 27.22 5.39
N THR A 691 -29.41 26.58 6.21
CA THR A 691 -29.20 25.12 6.22
C THR A 691 -29.02 24.65 7.66
N LEU A 692 -29.70 23.56 8.02
CA LEU A 692 -29.60 22.85 9.29
C LEU A 692 -29.56 21.35 9.01
N GLU A 693 -28.53 20.67 9.51
CA GLU A 693 -28.34 19.22 9.47
C GLU A 693 -28.31 18.70 10.92
N LEU A 694 -28.99 17.58 11.19
CA LEU A 694 -28.98 16.93 12.51
C LEU A 694 -28.49 15.48 12.37
N THR A 695 -27.51 15.11 13.20
CA THR A 695 -26.96 13.75 13.29
C THR A 695 -26.87 13.29 14.74
N SER A 696 -26.81 11.97 14.99
CA SER A 696 -26.62 11.41 16.33
C SER A 696 -25.45 10.42 16.39
N LYS A 697 -24.84 10.32 17.57
CA LYS A 697 -23.67 9.48 17.86
C LYS A 697 -23.84 8.88 19.26
N ILE A 698 -24.07 7.57 19.34
CA ILE A 698 -24.18 6.85 20.63
C ILE A 698 -22.77 6.73 21.24
N VAL A 699 -22.66 7.01 22.54
CA VAL A 699 -21.38 7.04 23.28
C VAL A 699 -21.26 5.78 24.13
N ASN A 700 -20.31 4.92 23.74
CA ASN A 700 -19.73 3.80 24.52
C ASN A 700 -20.65 3.07 25.52
N THR A 701 -21.75 2.49 25.03
CA THR A 701 -22.63 1.65 25.86
C THR A 701 -22.06 0.24 25.96
N LYS A 702 -21.85 -0.28 27.18
CA LYS A 702 -21.64 -1.74 27.39
C LYS A 702 -22.87 -2.55 26.97
N GLU A 703 -24.02 -1.88 26.98
CA GLU A 703 -25.33 -2.45 26.73
C GLU A 703 -25.67 -2.54 25.26
N LYS A 704 -26.39 -3.61 24.91
CA LYS A 704 -26.88 -3.87 23.56
C LYS A 704 -28.25 -3.25 23.36
N VAL A 705 -28.31 -2.20 22.55
CA VAL A 705 -29.54 -1.52 22.16
C VAL A 705 -30.28 -2.29 21.04
N PHE A 706 -31.60 -2.41 21.15
CA PHE A 706 -32.45 -3.12 20.18
C PHE A 706 -33.39 -2.17 19.41
N GLY A 707 -32.90 -1.65 18.28
CA GLY A 707 -33.62 -0.71 17.42
C GLY A 707 -33.09 0.71 17.55
N GLU A 708 -33.90 1.69 17.15
CA GLU A 708 -33.53 3.10 17.18
C GLU A 708 -33.66 3.68 18.59
N PHE A 709 -32.56 4.26 19.11
CA PHE A 709 -32.51 4.91 20.42
C PHE A 709 -33.05 6.35 20.38
N LEU A 710 -32.71 7.08 19.31
CA LEU A 710 -33.13 8.45 19.04
C LEU A 710 -33.67 8.50 17.61
N SER A 711 -34.87 9.03 17.43
CA SER A 711 -35.46 9.32 16.11
C SER A 711 -36.11 10.71 16.11
N TRP A 712 -36.15 11.37 14.95
CA TRP A 712 -36.65 12.74 14.79
C TRP A 712 -37.08 12.97 13.35
N GLU A 713 -37.95 13.95 13.13
CA GLU A 713 -38.32 14.45 11.80
C GLU A 713 -37.81 15.87 11.65
N LEU A 714 -37.03 16.12 10.58
CA LEU A 714 -36.38 17.43 10.35
C LEU A 714 -37.10 18.27 9.27
N GLU A 715 -38.10 17.71 8.58
CA GLU A 715 -38.79 18.39 7.46
C GLU A 715 -39.55 19.64 7.91
N GLU A 716 -40.31 19.57 9.01
CA GLU A 716 -41.02 20.72 9.59
C GLU A 716 -40.04 21.84 9.97
N ALA A 717 -38.98 21.52 10.72
CA ALA A 717 -37.95 22.47 11.11
C ALA A 717 -37.20 23.07 9.90
N SER A 718 -36.99 22.27 8.84
CA SER A 718 -36.38 22.73 7.59
C SER A 718 -37.30 23.66 6.80
N SER A 719 -38.62 23.49 6.89
CA SER A 719 -39.61 24.34 6.21
C SER A 719 -39.65 25.78 6.74
N HIS A 720 -39.12 26.00 7.95
CA HIS A 720 -38.96 27.33 8.55
C HIS A 720 -37.65 28.05 8.15
N LEU A 721 -36.80 27.43 7.32
CA LEU A 721 -35.59 28.07 6.81
C LEU A 721 -35.91 28.98 5.59
N PRO A 722 -35.26 30.14 5.44
CA PRO A 722 -34.18 30.65 6.28
C PRO A 722 -34.65 31.32 7.57
N LEU A 723 -34.07 30.90 8.71
CA LEU A 723 -34.40 31.39 10.04
C LEU A 723 -33.67 32.71 10.31
N LYS A 724 -34.42 33.81 10.47
CA LYS A 724 -33.85 35.16 10.65
C LYS A 724 -33.42 35.42 12.09
N PRO A 725 -32.54 36.42 12.35
CA PRO A 725 -32.20 36.86 13.70
C PRO A 725 -33.44 37.07 14.58
N GLY A 726 -33.40 36.55 15.81
CA GLY A 726 -34.51 36.59 16.77
C GLY A 726 -35.69 35.66 16.44
N GLN A 727 -35.59 34.81 15.42
CA GLN A 727 -36.54 33.71 15.20
C GLN A 727 -36.01 32.40 15.80
N ALA A 728 -36.92 31.57 16.29
CA ALA A 728 -36.63 30.22 16.76
C ALA A 728 -37.44 29.18 15.99
N VAL A 729 -36.89 27.97 15.89
CA VAL A 729 -37.55 26.78 15.36
C VAL A 729 -37.50 25.66 16.40
N THR A 730 -38.52 24.81 16.43
CA THR A 730 -38.64 23.70 17.39
C THR A 730 -38.65 22.39 16.63
N LEU A 731 -38.04 21.36 17.22
CA LEU A 731 -38.04 19.98 16.71
C LEU A 731 -38.20 18.98 17.86
N ALA A 732 -38.83 17.84 17.56
CA ALA A 732 -39.05 16.76 18.52
C ALA A 732 -38.10 15.59 18.25
N VAL A 733 -37.40 15.15 19.30
CA VAL A 733 -36.59 13.93 19.32
C VAL A 733 -37.28 12.90 20.20
N SER A 734 -37.71 11.80 19.60
CA SER A 734 -38.23 10.62 20.29
C SER A 734 -37.06 9.82 20.87
N ILE A 735 -36.89 9.89 22.19
CA ILE A 735 -35.99 9.01 22.95
C ILE A 735 -36.73 7.71 23.23
N LYS A 736 -36.26 6.59 22.69
CA LYS A 736 -36.89 5.26 22.86
C LYS A 736 -35.86 4.25 23.33
N VAL A 737 -36.10 3.62 24.47
CA VAL A 737 -35.13 2.67 25.04
C VAL A 737 -35.58 1.23 24.86
N LYS A 738 -34.67 0.36 24.42
CA LYS A 738 -34.84 -1.09 24.40
C LYS A 738 -33.50 -1.78 24.67
N LEU A 739 -33.31 -2.27 25.88
CA LEU A 739 -32.11 -2.99 26.32
C LEU A 739 -32.41 -4.43 26.73
N ASP A 740 -31.35 -5.23 26.78
CA ASP A 740 -31.38 -6.54 27.40
C ASP A 740 -31.34 -6.40 28.93
N PHE A 741 -32.36 -6.92 29.62
CA PHE A 741 -32.37 -7.06 31.08
C PHE A 741 -32.36 -8.54 31.50
N SER A 742 -32.14 -9.48 30.57
CA SER A 742 -31.98 -10.89 30.91
C SER A 742 -30.61 -11.15 31.55
N GLY A 743 -30.60 -11.87 32.68
CA GLY A 743 -29.38 -12.32 33.35
C GLY A 743 -28.93 -11.48 34.56
N GLN A 744 -29.66 -11.57 35.67
CA GLN A 744 -29.13 -11.34 37.02
C GLN A 744 -29.53 -12.52 37.93
N GLU A 745 -28.59 -13.43 38.19
CA GLU A 745 -28.83 -14.65 38.99
C GLU A 745 -29.20 -14.34 40.46
N SER A 746 -28.85 -13.16 40.97
CA SER A 746 -29.12 -12.70 42.34
C SER A 746 -30.62 -12.61 42.66
N LEU A 747 -31.46 -12.17 41.71
CA LEU A 747 -32.92 -12.10 41.88
C LEU A 747 -33.58 -13.48 42.04
N LEU A 748 -32.86 -14.57 41.78
CA LEU A 748 -33.35 -15.94 41.89
C LEU A 748 -32.91 -16.65 43.18
N GLN A 749 -32.13 -16.01 44.06
CA GLN A 749 -31.76 -16.64 45.33
C GLN A 749 -32.90 -16.62 46.35
N ASP A 750 -33.70 -15.54 46.40
CA ASP A 750 -34.81 -15.40 47.35
C ASP A 750 -36.10 -16.15 46.94
N LEU A 751 -36.09 -16.86 45.80
CA LEU A 751 -37.26 -17.59 45.24
C LEU A 751 -37.01 -19.10 45.01
N ASN A 752 -35.87 -19.65 45.45
CA ASN A 752 -35.49 -21.05 45.22
C ASN A 752 -35.34 -21.84 46.55
N ASP A 753 -36.46 -22.12 47.23
CA ASP A 753 -36.49 -23.08 48.36
C ASP A 753 -36.91 -24.51 47.91
N ASP A 754 -37.61 -24.65 46.78
CA ASP A 754 -37.92 -25.94 46.14
C ASP A 754 -36.83 -26.34 45.13
N GLY A 755 -35.78 -26.98 45.62
CA GLY A 755 -34.57 -27.30 44.84
C GLY A 755 -34.69 -28.47 43.85
N ILE A 756 -34.90 -28.18 42.56
CA ILE A 756 -34.54 -29.05 41.42
C ILE A 756 -33.75 -28.25 40.39
N SER A 757 -32.47 -28.58 40.20
CA SER A 757 -31.61 -27.97 39.19
C SER A 757 -31.55 -28.82 37.91
N VAL A 758 -31.82 -28.21 36.75
CA VAL A 758 -31.62 -28.83 35.44
C VAL A 758 -30.93 -27.85 34.50
N THR A 759 -29.73 -28.21 34.04
CA THR A 759 -28.90 -27.39 33.15
C THR A 759 -29.36 -27.47 31.69
N GLY A 760 -29.66 -26.32 31.09
CA GLY A 760 -29.98 -26.19 29.66
C GLY A 760 -28.74 -26.22 28.76
N LEU A 761 -28.89 -26.74 27.53
CA LEU A 761 -27.79 -26.93 26.58
C LEU A 761 -27.55 -25.69 25.68
N PRO A 762 -26.29 -25.35 25.35
CA PRO A 762 -25.98 -24.26 24.42
C PRO A 762 -26.16 -24.69 22.96
N ILE A 763 -26.89 -23.89 22.18
CA ILE A 763 -27.02 -24.08 20.72
C ILE A 763 -25.91 -23.30 20.00
N SER A 764 -25.04 -24.02 19.28
CA SER A 764 -24.01 -23.41 18.41
C SER A 764 -23.84 -24.23 17.12
N SER A 765 -23.56 -23.56 16.00
CA SER A 765 -23.52 -24.19 14.67
C SER A 765 -22.22 -24.94 14.41
N PRO A 766 -22.25 -26.10 13.72
CA PRO A 766 -21.06 -26.92 13.51
C PRO A 766 -20.19 -26.45 12.33
N LEU A 767 -19.00 -25.92 12.60
CA LEU A 767 -17.86 -25.96 11.67
C LEU A 767 -16.53 -25.63 12.40
N ARG A 768 -15.51 -26.50 12.21
CA ARG A 768 -14.13 -26.40 12.73
C ARG A 768 -13.94 -26.40 14.26
N GLN A 769 -13.63 -27.58 14.83
CA GLN A 769 -12.72 -27.70 15.97
C GLN A 769 -11.52 -28.57 15.59
N VAL A 770 -10.30 -28.04 15.72
CA VAL A 770 -9.04 -28.80 15.67
C VAL A 770 -8.02 -28.14 16.61
N LEU A 771 -7.51 -28.93 17.57
CA LEU A 771 -6.38 -28.68 18.49
C LEU A 771 -6.56 -27.69 19.68
N LYS A 772 -5.94 -28.11 20.80
CA LYS A 772 -5.66 -27.46 22.11
C LYS A 772 -4.11 -27.21 22.20
N PRO A 773 -3.43 -26.76 23.29
CA PRO A 773 -3.88 -26.59 24.71
C PRO A 773 -3.29 -25.42 25.57
N ARG A 774 -3.89 -25.24 26.78
CA ARG A 774 -3.30 -24.69 28.03
C ARG A 774 -2.88 -23.19 28.06
N SER A 775 -2.75 -22.53 29.23
CA SER A 775 -3.08 -22.87 30.64
C SER A 775 -3.89 -21.70 31.30
N GLU A 776 -4.03 -21.41 32.61
CA GLU A 776 -3.42 -21.86 33.88
C GLU A 776 -4.47 -21.94 35.03
N THR A 777 -4.14 -21.55 36.29
CA THR A 777 -4.98 -21.74 37.49
C THR A 777 -4.80 -20.65 38.58
N LYS A 778 -5.78 -20.58 39.51
CA LYS A 778 -5.82 -19.86 40.81
C LYS A 778 -6.17 -18.34 40.80
N PRO A 779 -6.65 -17.77 41.94
CA PRO A 779 -7.41 -18.36 43.07
C PRO A 779 -8.74 -17.63 43.36
N VAL A 780 -9.51 -18.13 44.33
CA VAL A 780 -10.66 -17.41 44.93
C VAL A 780 -10.18 -16.57 46.12
N SER A 781 -10.70 -15.34 46.24
CA SER A 781 -10.64 -14.51 47.45
C SER A 781 -11.98 -13.82 47.69
N SER A 782 -12.46 -13.84 48.92
CA SER A 782 -13.78 -13.32 49.31
C SER A 782 -13.68 -11.92 49.91
N GLU A 783 -14.48 -10.98 49.41
CA GLU A 783 -14.85 -9.75 50.14
C GLU A 783 -16.35 -9.51 50.09
N SER A 784 -16.94 -9.20 51.24
CA SER A 784 -18.38 -9.02 51.43
C SER A 784 -18.75 -7.53 51.36
N GLY A 785 -18.88 -7.00 50.15
CA GLY A 785 -19.50 -5.69 49.92
C GLY A 785 -21.00 -5.83 49.69
N LYS A 786 -21.83 -5.26 50.57
CA LYS A 786 -23.24 -4.96 50.22
C LYS A 786 -23.26 -3.80 49.24
N ALA A 787 -23.10 -4.11 47.95
CA ALA A 787 -23.49 -3.19 46.90
C ALA A 787 -25.02 -3.14 46.85
N GLU A 788 -25.59 -1.94 46.97
CA GLU A 788 -26.97 -1.70 46.55
C GLU A 788 -26.98 -1.82 45.03
N TYR A 789 -27.52 -2.93 44.53
CA TYR A 789 -27.57 -3.21 43.09
C TYR A 789 -28.61 -2.30 42.43
N SER A 790 -28.17 -1.11 42.04
CA SER A 790 -28.89 -0.31 41.06
C SER A 790 -29.16 -1.16 39.81
N HIS A 791 -30.43 -1.47 39.56
CA HIS A 791 -30.85 -2.12 38.33
C HIS A 791 -30.85 -1.16 37.13
N VAL A 792 -30.56 0.14 37.35
CA VAL A 792 -30.49 1.17 36.32
C VAL A 792 -29.31 0.90 35.38
N LYS A 793 -29.59 0.86 34.07
CA LYS A 793 -28.59 0.83 32.99
C LYS A 793 -28.50 2.22 32.36
N THR A 794 -27.31 2.64 31.92
CA THR A 794 -27.14 3.97 31.31
C THR A 794 -26.90 3.90 29.80
N LEU A 795 -27.49 4.85 29.07
CA LEU A 795 -27.22 5.11 27.66
C LEU A 795 -26.85 6.58 27.47
N GLU A 796 -25.83 6.83 26.64
CA GLU A 796 -25.40 8.18 26.30
C GLU A 796 -25.36 8.36 24.79
N ALA A 797 -25.75 9.54 24.32
CA ALA A 797 -25.60 9.96 22.93
C ALA A 797 -25.31 11.45 22.83
N VAL A 798 -24.73 11.86 21.70
CA VAL A 798 -24.58 13.28 21.32
C VAL A 798 -25.40 13.53 20.06
N LEU A 799 -26.23 14.57 20.08
CA LEU A 799 -26.92 15.14 18.94
C LEU A 799 -26.11 16.33 18.42
N ASN A 800 -25.67 16.27 17.16
CA ASN A 800 -24.86 17.31 16.54
C ASN A 800 -25.69 18.05 15.48
N PHE A 801 -25.85 19.36 15.70
CA PHE A 801 -26.52 20.31 14.83
C PHE A 801 -25.46 21.07 14.02
N LYS A 802 -25.42 20.85 12.72
CA LYS A 802 -24.55 21.57 11.79
C LYS A 802 -25.36 22.57 11.00
N TYR A 803 -24.95 23.83 11.00
CA TYR A 803 -25.76 24.92 10.44
C TYR A 803 -24.94 26.02 9.77
N SER A 804 -25.53 26.67 8.77
CA SER A 804 -24.90 27.77 8.03
C SER A 804 -25.92 28.64 7.29
N GLY A 805 -25.48 29.81 6.85
CA GLY A 805 -26.21 30.78 6.04
C GLY A 805 -25.39 32.06 5.84
N GLY A 806 -25.87 32.97 5.01
CA GLY A 806 -25.18 34.23 4.72
C GLY A 806 -23.85 34.04 3.99
N PRO A 807 -22.93 35.03 4.06
CA PRO A 807 -21.67 35.02 3.33
C PRO A 807 -20.79 33.78 3.63
N GLY A 808 -20.68 33.36 4.88
CA GLY A 808 -19.86 32.20 5.26
C GLY A 808 -20.30 30.89 4.58
N LYS A 809 -21.61 30.72 4.32
CA LYS A 809 -22.14 29.56 3.58
C LYS A 809 -21.71 29.54 2.12
N VAL A 810 -21.59 30.70 1.48
CA VAL A 810 -21.18 30.82 0.06
C VAL A 810 -19.74 30.34 -0.13
N GLU A 811 -18.87 30.56 0.86
CA GLU A 811 -17.49 30.06 0.89
C GLU A 811 -17.37 28.62 1.46
N GLY A 812 -18.47 28.01 1.88
CA GLY A 812 -18.55 26.62 2.32
C GLY A 812 -18.35 26.39 3.83
N TYR A 813 -18.22 27.45 4.62
CA TYR A 813 -18.10 27.37 6.08
C TYR A 813 -19.46 27.11 6.75
N TYR A 814 -19.40 26.60 7.98
CA TYR A 814 -20.55 26.28 8.82
C TYR A 814 -20.14 26.32 10.30
N ARG A 815 -21.12 26.29 11.22
CA ARG A 815 -20.91 26.01 12.65
C ARG A 815 -21.52 24.67 13.03
N GLU A 816 -21.00 24.08 14.09
CA GLU A 816 -21.57 22.91 14.77
C GLU A 816 -21.96 23.27 16.21
N LEU A 817 -22.93 22.54 16.77
CA LEU A 817 -23.44 22.69 18.13
C LEU A 817 -23.88 21.30 18.64
N SER A 818 -23.50 20.93 19.87
CA SER A 818 -23.62 19.55 20.36
C SER A 818 -24.41 19.46 21.67
N LEU A 819 -25.51 18.71 21.65
CA LEU A 819 -26.33 18.38 22.82
C LEU A 819 -26.04 16.96 23.29
N GLY A 820 -25.59 16.80 24.53
CA GLY A 820 -25.53 15.51 25.20
C GLY A 820 -26.93 15.04 25.65
N VAL A 821 -27.23 13.77 25.45
CA VAL A 821 -28.43 13.09 25.94
C VAL A 821 -27.99 11.90 26.79
N HIS A 822 -28.22 11.98 28.09
CA HIS A 822 -27.97 10.92 29.06
C HIS A 822 -29.31 10.29 29.46
N VAL A 823 -29.39 8.96 29.48
CA VAL A 823 -30.62 8.23 29.78
C VAL A 823 -30.33 7.11 30.78
N ASP A 824 -30.90 7.25 31.96
CA ASP A 824 -31.04 6.18 32.94
C ASP A 824 -32.20 5.26 32.51
N VAL A 825 -32.01 3.95 32.62
CA VAL A 825 -32.93 2.94 32.11
C VAL A 825 -33.26 1.92 33.18
N GLU A 826 -34.51 1.87 33.61
CA GLU A 826 -35.01 0.88 34.55
C GLU A 826 -35.69 -0.32 33.87
N PRO A 827 -35.66 -1.52 34.47
CA PRO A 827 -36.42 -2.65 33.96
C PRO A 827 -37.93 -2.39 34.12
N SER A 828 -38.67 -2.41 33.00
CA SER A 828 -40.14 -2.35 33.04
C SER A 828 -40.78 -3.63 33.55
N VAL A 829 -40.15 -4.79 33.30
CA VAL A 829 -40.63 -6.11 33.67
C VAL A 829 -39.46 -7.10 33.69
N PHE A 830 -39.49 -8.06 34.60
CA PHE A 830 -38.53 -9.18 34.64
C PHE A 830 -39.20 -10.49 34.27
N PHE A 831 -38.49 -11.34 33.54
CA PHE A 831 -38.83 -12.75 33.36
C PHE A 831 -37.94 -13.58 34.27
N THR A 832 -38.48 -14.03 35.41
CA THR A 832 -37.71 -14.74 36.45
C THR A 832 -37.47 -16.21 36.09
N ARG A 833 -38.38 -16.82 35.33
CA ARG A 833 -38.23 -18.18 34.80
C ARG A 833 -38.87 -18.30 33.43
N VAL A 834 -38.22 -19.04 32.54
CA VAL A 834 -38.73 -19.38 31.20
C VAL A 834 -38.72 -20.89 31.07
N SER A 835 -39.84 -21.49 30.67
CA SER A 835 -39.91 -22.94 30.40
C SER A 835 -40.85 -23.24 29.23
N THR A 836 -40.76 -24.45 28.66
CA THR A 836 -41.53 -24.85 27.48
C THR A 836 -42.36 -26.08 27.76
N LEU A 837 -43.67 -25.99 27.54
CA LEU A 837 -44.55 -27.17 27.43
C LEU A 837 -44.64 -27.62 25.97
N PRO A 838 -44.70 -28.93 25.69
CA PRO A 838 -44.98 -29.43 24.34
C PRO A 838 -46.39 -29.02 23.92
N ALA A 839 -46.54 -28.53 22.69
CA ALA A 839 -47.86 -28.32 22.09
C ALA A 839 -48.37 -29.60 21.43
N THR A 840 -49.64 -29.61 21.01
CA THR A 840 -50.25 -30.72 20.25
C THR A 840 -49.66 -30.92 18.85
N SER A 841 -48.84 -29.98 18.36
CA SER A 841 -48.13 -30.05 17.08
C SER A 841 -46.62 -30.11 17.30
N THR A 842 -45.93 -31.04 16.62
CA THR A 842 -44.47 -31.21 16.67
C THR A 842 -43.68 -30.03 16.07
N ARG A 843 -44.36 -28.98 15.60
CA ARG A 843 -43.77 -27.72 15.13
C ARG A 843 -44.04 -26.53 16.07
N GLN A 844 -44.60 -26.77 17.25
CA GLN A 844 -45.00 -25.75 18.21
C GLN A 844 -44.65 -26.17 19.65
N CYS A 845 -44.47 -25.18 20.52
CA CYS A 845 -44.38 -25.33 21.97
C CYS A 845 -45.11 -24.14 22.62
N HIS A 846 -45.64 -24.34 23.81
CA HIS A 846 -46.14 -23.24 24.65
C HIS A 846 -44.99 -22.76 25.54
N LEU A 847 -44.73 -21.46 25.56
CA LEU A 847 -43.82 -20.83 26.52
C LEU A 847 -44.60 -20.51 27.79
N LEU A 848 -44.08 -20.94 28.93
CA LEU A 848 -44.46 -20.46 30.26
C LEU A 848 -43.40 -19.43 30.69
N LEU A 849 -43.85 -18.30 31.18
CA LEU A 849 -43.01 -17.16 31.55
C LEU A 849 -43.41 -16.73 32.97
N ASP A 850 -42.55 -16.92 33.95
CA ASP A 850 -42.78 -16.37 35.28
C ASP A 850 -42.41 -14.87 35.19
N ILE A 851 -43.42 -13.99 35.24
CA ILE A 851 -43.32 -12.54 35.00
C ILE A 851 -43.43 -11.79 36.31
N PHE A 852 -42.40 -11.01 36.65
CA PHE A 852 -42.32 -10.16 37.84
C PHE A 852 -42.41 -8.67 37.45
N ASN A 853 -43.20 -7.91 38.19
CA ASN A 853 -43.32 -6.47 38.08
C ASN A 853 -42.40 -5.76 39.10
N PRO A 854 -41.25 -5.20 38.68
CA PRO A 854 -40.35 -4.46 39.58
C PRO A 854 -40.80 -3.01 39.86
N THR A 855 -41.86 -2.52 39.21
CA THR A 855 -42.27 -1.12 39.28
C THR A 855 -43.27 -0.88 40.41
N GLU A 856 -43.43 0.39 40.82
CA GLU A 856 -44.50 0.81 41.75
C GLU A 856 -45.89 0.88 41.08
N HIS A 857 -45.98 0.61 39.77
CA HIS A 857 -47.19 0.76 38.97
C HIS A 857 -47.88 -0.59 38.71
N GLU A 858 -49.17 -0.57 38.41
CA GLU A 858 -49.89 -1.75 37.93
C GLU A 858 -49.59 -1.97 36.44
N LEU A 859 -49.15 -3.18 36.07
CA LEU A 859 -48.80 -3.54 34.70
C LEU A 859 -49.85 -4.48 34.09
N THR A 860 -50.30 -4.17 32.87
CA THR A 860 -51.10 -5.09 32.05
C THR A 860 -50.21 -5.73 30.97
N VAL A 861 -49.94 -7.03 31.10
CA VAL A 861 -49.13 -7.79 30.14
C VAL A 861 -50.05 -8.53 29.17
N SER A 862 -50.04 -8.10 27.91
CA SER A 862 -50.80 -8.73 26.83
C SER A 862 -49.89 -9.60 25.95
N ALA A 863 -50.36 -10.82 25.63
CA ALA A 863 -49.67 -11.73 24.71
C ALA A 863 -50.61 -12.12 23.56
N LYS A 864 -50.09 -12.19 22.34
CA LYS A 864 -50.91 -12.33 21.14
C LYS A 864 -51.69 -13.67 21.13
N ASN A 865 -53.02 -13.56 21.25
CA ASN A 865 -53.99 -14.65 21.39
C ASN A 865 -54.15 -15.25 22.80
N ASN A 866 -53.58 -14.63 23.83
CA ASN A 866 -53.87 -14.94 25.24
C ASN A 866 -54.90 -13.94 25.82
N GLN A 867 -55.29 -14.14 27.08
CA GLN A 867 -55.93 -13.09 27.90
C GLN A 867 -54.86 -12.14 28.45
N ASP A 868 -55.26 -10.93 28.81
CA ASP A 868 -54.39 -9.93 29.42
C ASP A 868 -54.17 -10.26 30.91
N LEU A 869 -52.91 -10.23 31.34
CA LEU A 869 -52.47 -10.50 32.71
C LEU A 869 -52.28 -9.18 33.46
N VAL A 870 -52.84 -9.05 34.65
CA VAL A 870 -52.64 -7.87 35.51
C VAL A 870 -51.67 -8.23 36.63
N LEU A 871 -50.60 -7.44 36.78
CA LEU A 871 -49.59 -7.56 37.81
C LEU A 871 -49.54 -6.27 38.63
N HIS A 872 -49.84 -6.35 39.93
CA HIS A 872 -49.61 -5.24 40.84
C HIS A 872 -48.11 -5.06 41.15
N ALA A 873 -47.75 -3.98 41.83
CA ALA A 873 -46.36 -3.67 42.18
C ALA A 873 -45.71 -4.79 43.01
N SER A 874 -44.48 -5.18 42.66
CA SER A 874 -43.76 -6.32 43.26
C SER A 874 -44.47 -7.70 43.15
N GLU A 875 -45.43 -7.87 42.24
CA GLU A 875 -46.10 -9.15 42.02
C GLU A 875 -45.39 -10.03 40.97
N CYS A 876 -45.45 -11.36 41.13
CA CYS A 876 -45.00 -12.34 40.14
C CYS A 876 -46.10 -13.37 39.81
N GLN A 877 -46.45 -13.53 38.54
CA GLN A 877 -47.41 -14.56 38.05
C GLN A 877 -46.83 -15.33 36.84
N ARG A 878 -47.58 -16.26 36.23
CA ARG A 878 -47.15 -17.17 35.14
C ARG A 878 -48.17 -17.25 34.00
#